data_AF-A0A1W2GNG6-F1
#
_entry.id   AF-A0A1W2GNG6-F1
#
_cell.length_a   1.000
_cell.length_b   1.000
_cell.length_c   1.000
_cell.angle_alpha   90.00
_cell.angle_beta   90.00
_cell.angle_gamma   90.00
#
_symmetry.space_group_name_H-M   'P 1'
#
loop_
_entity.id
_entity.type
_entity.pdbx_description
1 polymer ?
#
loop_
_entity_poly.entity_id
_entity_poly.type
_entity_poly.pdbx_seq_one_letter_code
_entity_poly.pdbx_strand_id
1 'polypeptide(L)'
;MTSIAEELVGKIDKCLKSHFQAKVEELLDQEVDHMLQIVEQVNSYYALPAKKRSSDAQLAQFKHKLLDQIDTLWSKPESQDLAVLHESFLHELQGILEDVSIYQTVEQSHDRFIAISSDPAWVRIFKLGKRLIYHLTCLPNGIANLFRKEKIHKPYWKHEIPLRNLAKKHFLVQVLLDLQDATEMLYSGVASEYVNLKEWEEKLSHGDTEASKIDADDMLNFKNELGKSLKRKIKEITGPKAVKFELEYEKAGTFELPEARLSNEIIYNKVESAKSQWSLNDLEWRNTNYALFEEWRMDLNINLLKHKTLASLFEFQSAQFKKIDDYIGPEMDEIKSFIDESISSLSKEHESIAKELKRLNYQAVKKLDKEVVPRLCDKLSNQTVINLINKLEVSIANQVEELSDERVIVKSGSYNAPIKSEDLNVISPHELIAFETLPIFKKQVELIKQGSFSSLERMVENVKDLDHIITFSLSSGIASMEQQRDPQEAISIAEEGLKRAVARLIEERNQLNEAMIVNGNELETVINTFCDGVMELTFNENVRQLRMRITKAKATQQAKEVRQRLEEKMTTRKKRVALVLLGIYNDVRHKLNSLSESFVLTAKKPEISKQVSDFLLESQQAIDKLPLIYKRLYQIEPLEDLELFEGRKDEFVTLKKAFESWQKGHYAATVVLGEKWGGLTSFINYSLSHARFPFTITRMKLEGNGCNEDHFIQVMRTTFKNDTFTQLEEVINYLNSSSKRVVILEDIQNLFQRKVNGFEAMQMLFQIVNKTYKNVFWIISSTVYTWSYLEKTININEYFSYVIELKTMTSDQIISIIWKRNRISGFKIQFETDAGSADDKKFKKLNEAEQQQWLKKKFFSELNSFAQSNISLALIYWLLSTKEVDDSSITVGTFKKPNLNFLTVLAMDKIYALHALILHDGLTIEQLAQVLNVTVKSCELILLALLEDGILVKTHEAYMINPIVYRNTISLLKSRNLIH
;
A
#
# COMPACT_ATOMS: atom_id res chain seq x y z
N MET A 1 64.87 -5.01 64.96
CA MET A 1 63.82 -5.81 64.29
C MET A 1 63.33 -5.17 62.98
N THR A 2 63.96 -4.08 62.51
CA THR A 2 63.68 -3.38 61.24
C THR A 2 64.14 -4.13 59.98
N SER A 3 65.11 -5.06 60.06
CA SER A 3 65.76 -5.65 58.88
C SER A 3 64.91 -6.59 58.01
N ILE A 4 63.98 -7.39 58.58
CA ILE A 4 63.28 -8.45 57.82
C ILE A 4 62.14 -7.86 56.98
N ALA A 5 61.35 -6.95 57.56
CA ALA A 5 60.27 -6.28 56.84
C ALA A 5 60.83 -5.37 55.73
N GLU A 6 61.89 -4.60 56.01
CA GLU A 6 62.58 -3.76 55.03
C GLU A 6 63.18 -4.58 53.86
N GLU A 7 63.79 -5.73 54.16
CA GLU A 7 64.34 -6.62 53.12
C GLU A 7 63.23 -7.23 52.24
N LEU A 8 62.13 -7.70 52.85
CA LEU A 8 60.99 -8.24 52.12
C LEU A 8 60.33 -7.19 51.24
N VAL A 9 60.10 -5.98 51.77
CA VAL A 9 59.56 -4.85 50.98
C VAL A 9 60.45 -4.55 49.79
N GLY A 10 61.78 -4.45 49.98
CA GLY A 10 62.70 -4.17 48.87
C GLY A 10 62.65 -5.22 47.76
N LYS A 11 62.55 -6.50 48.12
CA LYS A 11 62.41 -7.61 47.15
C LYS A 11 61.04 -7.59 46.46
N ILE A 12 59.95 -7.37 47.20
CA ILE A 12 58.59 -7.35 46.68
C ILE A 12 58.36 -6.13 45.80
N ASP A 13 58.85 -4.94 46.17
CA ASP A 13 58.77 -3.73 45.34
C ASP A 13 59.48 -3.94 44.00
N LYS A 14 60.63 -4.62 44.02
CA LYS A 14 61.35 -4.98 42.78
C LYS A 14 60.53 -5.95 41.93
N CYS A 15 59.89 -6.95 42.55
CA CYS A 15 58.99 -7.89 41.87
C CYS A 15 57.77 -7.19 41.25
N LEU A 16 57.09 -6.33 42.03
CA LEU A 16 55.95 -5.53 41.57
C LEU A 16 56.33 -4.64 40.40
N LYS A 17 57.48 -3.97 40.47
CA LYS A 17 57.97 -3.11 39.39
C LYS A 17 58.32 -3.90 38.11
N SER A 18 58.98 -5.05 38.26
CA SER A 18 59.54 -5.78 37.11
C SER A 18 58.50 -6.65 36.38
N HIS A 19 57.48 -7.13 37.09
CA HIS A 19 56.49 -8.06 36.54
C HIS A 19 55.09 -7.44 36.43
N PHE A 20 54.53 -6.95 37.53
CA PHE A 20 53.15 -6.47 37.54
C PHE A 20 53.00 -5.10 36.87
N GLN A 21 53.81 -4.12 37.29
CA GLN A 21 53.78 -2.75 36.75
C GLN A 21 54.13 -2.74 35.25
N ALA A 22 55.14 -3.52 34.83
CA ALA A 22 55.50 -3.66 33.43
C ALA A 22 54.34 -4.22 32.59
N LYS A 23 53.60 -5.21 33.12
CA LYS A 23 52.44 -5.78 32.41
C LYS A 23 51.28 -4.79 32.30
N VAL A 24 51.02 -4.02 33.35
CA VAL A 24 49.99 -2.97 33.35
C VAL A 24 50.34 -1.85 32.37
N GLU A 25 51.62 -1.46 32.28
CA GLU A 25 52.09 -0.48 31.29
C GLU A 25 51.95 -1.01 29.85
N GLU A 26 52.29 -2.28 29.60
CA GLU A 26 52.09 -2.92 28.29
C GLU A 26 50.61 -2.92 27.86
N LEU A 27 49.70 -3.23 28.78
CA LEU A 27 48.25 -3.18 28.51
C LEU A 27 47.77 -1.76 28.21
N LEU A 28 48.23 -0.77 28.98
CA LEU A 28 47.90 0.63 28.71
C LEU A 28 48.42 1.09 27.34
N ASP A 29 49.62 0.65 26.95
CA ASP A 29 50.20 0.95 25.64
C ASP A 29 49.34 0.39 24.51
N GLN A 30 48.91 -0.88 24.63
CA GLN A 30 48.03 -1.53 23.65
C GLN A 30 46.68 -0.81 23.51
N GLU A 31 46.04 -0.43 24.62
CA GLU A 31 44.76 0.29 24.58
C GLU A 31 44.90 1.68 23.95
N VAL A 32 45.97 2.40 24.25
CA VAL A 32 46.23 3.72 23.65
C VAL A 32 46.50 3.61 22.15
N ASP A 33 47.21 2.57 21.71
CA ASP A 33 47.43 2.32 20.28
C ASP A 33 46.10 2.06 19.55
N HIS A 34 45.16 1.32 20.16
CA HIS A 34 43.82 1.14 19.61
C HIS A 34 43.04 2.46 19.54
N MET A 35 43.08 3.28 20.60
CA MET A 35 42.46 4.61 20.62
C MET A 35 43.00 5.51 19.50
N LEU A 36 44.32 5.53 19.29
CA LEU A 36 44.96 6.32 18.22
C LEU A 36 44.48 5.93 16.83
N GLN A 37 44.29 4.63 16.56
CA GLN A 37 43.77 4.18 15.27
C GLN A 37 42.33 4.66 15.04
N ILE A 38 41.48 4.68 16.07
CA ILE A 38 40.12 5.22 16.00
C ILE A 38 40.17 6.73 15.69
N VAL A 39 40.99 7.48 16.43
CA VAL A 39 41.16 8.94 16.27
C VAL A 39 41.66 9.27 14.85
N GLU A 40 42.63 8.53 14.33
CA GLU A 40 43.14 8.69 12.96
C GLU A 40 42.03 8.45 11.92
N GLN A 41 41.27 7.37 12.08
CA GLN A 41 40.20 7.01 11.15
C GLN A 41 39.09 8.08 11.12
N VAL A 42 38.61 8.54 12.28
CA VAL A 42 37.60 9.60 12.38
C VAL A 42 38.13 10.90 11.79
N ASN A 43 39.32 11.35 12.19
CA ASN A 43 39.91 12.59 11.65
C ASN A 43 40.14 12.53 10.14
N SER A 44 40.56 11.39 9.60
CA SER A 44 40.77 11.21 8.15
C SER A 44 39.48 11.39 7.34
N TYR A 45 38.35 10.91 7.87
CA TYR A 45 37.04 11.08 7.26
C TYR A 45 36.58 12.54 7.31
N TYR A 46 36.69 13.17 8.48
CA TYR A 46 36.26 14.56 8.66
C TYR A 46 37.20 15.59 7.99
N ALA A 47 38.40 15.20 7.57
CA ALA A 47 39.27 16.02 6.72
C ALA A 47 38.77 16.13 5.26
N LEU A 48 37.86 15.27 4.81
CA LEU A 48 37.29 15.34 3.46
C LEU A 48 36.41 16.60 3.28
N PRO A 49 36.34 17.18 2.06
CA PRO A 49 35.46 18.31 1.78
C PRO A 49 33.98 18.00 2.12
N ALA A 50 33.26 18.98 2.67
CA ALA A 50 31.86 18.81 3.10
C ALA A 50 30.95 18.13 2.05
N LYS A 51 31.06 18.53 0.77
CA LYS A 51 30.31 17.94 -0.35
C LYS A 51 30.62 16.45 -0.60
N LYS A 52 31.83 15.99 -0.29
CA LYS A 52 32.23 14.59 -0.49
C LYS A 52 31.87 13.70 0.70
N ARG A 53 31.79 14.26 1.90
CA ARG A 53 31.46 13.50 3.14
C ARG A 53 29.97 13.51 3.51
N SER A 54 29.14 14.34 2.87
CA SER A 54 27.73 14.50 3.24
C SER A 54 26.77 13.49 2.61
N SER A 55 27.21 12.67 1.66
CA SER A 55 26.35 11.66 1.04
C SER A 55 26.19 10.45 1.95
N ASP A 56 24.98 9.93 2.09
CA ASP A 56 24.69 8.74 2.90
C ASP A 56 25.53 7.51 2.52
N ALA A 57 25.84 7.32 1.24
CA ALA A 57 26.73 6.23 0.81
C ALA A 57 28.15 6.31 1.40
N GLN A 58 28.69 7.52 1.54
CA GLN A 58 30.02 7.75 2.13
C GLN A 58 29.98 7.62 3.66
N LEU A 59 28.90 8.09 4.29
CA LEU A 59 28.67 7.91 5.73
C LEU A 59 28.54 6.42 6.08
N ALA A 60 27.78 5.66 5.30
CA ALA A 60 27.68 4.21 5.43
C ALA A 60 29.06 3.52 5.31
N GLN A 61 29.86 3.90 4.33
CA GLN A 61 31.21 3.33 4.17
C GLN A 61 32.13 3.65 5.36
N PHE A 62 32.07 4.87 5.89
CA PHE A 62 32.81 5.27 7.08
C PHE A 62 32.40 4.46 8.31
N LYS A 63 31.08 4.38 8.59
CA LYS A 63 30.54 3.62 9.73
C LYS A 63 30.88 2.14 9.64
N HIS A 64 30.83 1.55 8.44
CA HIS A 64 31.23 0.15 8.22
C HIS A 64 32.71 -0.08 8.54
N LYS A 65 33.62 0.80 8.09
CA LYS A 65 35.05 0.66 8.41
C LYS A 65 35.32 0.79 9.90
N LEU A 66 34.60 1.66 10.60
CA LEU A 66 34.77 1.83 12.04
C LEU A 66 34.22 0.62 12.81
N LEU A 67 33.08 0.07 12.36
CA LEU A 67 32.52 -1.15 12.91
C LEU A 67 33.46 -2.36 12.72
N ASP A 68 34.00 -2.57 11.51
CA ASP A 68 34.95 -3.66 11.24
C ASP A 68 36.16 -3.60 12.17
N GLN A 69 36.70 -2.40 12.40
CA GLN A 69 37.82 -2.19 13.31
C GLN A 69 37.45 -2.58 14.74
N ILE A 70 36.30 -2.14 15.24
CA ILE A 70 35.83 -2.45 16.60
C ILE A 70 35.51 -3.95 16.75
N ASP A 71 34.91 -4.59 15.75
CA ASP A 71 34.56 -6.01 15.79
C ASP A 71 35.78 -6.93 15.93
N THR A 72 36.93 -6.54 15.37
CA THR A 72 38.15 -7.37 15.43
C THR A 72 38.90 -7.33 16.77
N LEU A 73 38.72 -6.28 17.58
CA LEU A 73 39.58 -6.02 18.75
C LEU A 73 38.97 -6.47 20.09
N TRP A 74 37.65 -6.36 20.28
CA TRP A 74 37.00 -6.60 21.59
C TRP A 74 36.04 -7.79 21.58
N SER A 75 36.56 -9.00 21.81
CA SER A 75 35.76 -10.23 21.91
C SER A 75 35.17 -10.45 23.30
N LYS A 76 34.18 -11.37 23.40
CA LYS A 76 33.55 -11.72 24.67
C LYS A 76 34.58 -12.25 25.67
N PRO A 77 34.67 -11.69 26.88
CA PRO A 77 35.68 -12.09 27.85
C PRO A 77 35.37 -13.46 28.46
N GLU A 78 36.40 -14.29 28.59
CA GLU A 78 36.36 -15.55 29.33
C GLU A 78 37.02 -15.40 30.70
N SER A 79 36.51 -16.16 31.68
CA SER A 79 37.10 -16.21 33.03
C SER A 79 38.48 -16.85 32.95
N GLN A 80 39.48 -16.13 33.46
CA GLN A 80 40.86 -16.61 33.53
C GLN A 80 41.35 -16.51 34.97
N ASP A 81 42.06 -17.55 35.41
CA ASP A 81 42.71 -17.56 36.71
C ASP A 81 43.84 -16.52 36.72
N LEU A 82 43.96 -15.75 37.80
CA LEU A 82 45.07 -14.83 38.04
C LEU A 82 46.43 -15.54 37.89
N ALA A 83 46.50 -16.83 38.24
CA ALA A 83 47.68 -17.67 38.04
C ALA A 83 48.12 -17.76 36.58
N VAL A 84 47.20 -17.61 35.62
CA VAL A 84 47.48 -17.61 34.18
C VAL A 84 47.80 -16.20 33.68
N LEU A 85 47.03 -15.19 34.12
CA LEU A 85 47.18 -13.80 33.68
C LEU A 85 48.50 -13.16 34.13
N HIS A 86 48.94 -13.47 35.35
CA HIS A 86 50.13 -12.91 35.98
C HIS A 86 51.06 -14.00 36.52
N GLU A 87 51.26 -15.07 35.73
CA GLU A 87 52.08 -16.23 36.09
C GLU A 87 53.47 -15.84 36.60
N SER A 88 54.20 -15.01 35.83
CA SER A 88 55.56 -14.59 36.17
C SER A 88 55.64 -13.79 37.47
N PHE A 89 54.66 -12.92 37.73
CA PHE A 89 54.56 -12.14 38.95
C PHE A 89 54.27 -13.03 40.17
N LEU A 90 53.29 -13.92 40.05
CA LEU A 90 52.91 -14.82 41.15
C LEU A 90 54.01 -15.83 41.48
N HIS A 91 54.69 -16.35 40.47
CA HIS A 91 55.81 -17.27 40.65
C HIS A 91 56.97 -16.59 41.41
N GLU A 92 57.38 -15.40 40.98
CA GLU A 92 58.47 -14.65 41.63
C GLU A 92 58.09 -14.21 43.07
N LEU A 93 56.86 -13.74 43.27
CA LEU A 93 56.37 -13.35 44.59
C LEU A 93 56.30 -14.54 45.56
N GLN A 94 55.87 -15.71 45.08
CA GLN A 94 55.88 -16.93 45.89
C GLN A 94 57.31 -17.38 46.20
N GLY A 95 58.23 -17.32 45.24
CA GLY A 95 59.65 -17.64 45.45
C GLY A 95 60.29 -16.78 46.55
N ILE A 96 60.08 -15.46 46.51
CA ILE A 96 60.55 -14.53 47.57
C ILE A 96 60.05 -14.95 48.96
N LEU A 97 58.82 -15.43 49.05
CA LEU A 97 58.19 -15.81 50.32
C LEU A 97 58.56 -17.24 50.76
N GLU A 98 58.98 -18.11 49.84
CA GLU A 98 59.47 -19.46 50.16
C GLU A 98 60.87 -19.43 50.78
N ASP A 99 61.69 -18.45 50.42
CA ASP A 99 63.00 -18.19 51.03
C ASP A 99 62.91 -17.76 52.51
N VAL A 100 61.73 -17.33 52.97
CA VAL A 100 61.49 -16.99 54.38
C VAL A 100 61.43 -18.26 55.24
N SER A 101 62.07 -18.23 56.41
CA SER A 101 62.06 -19.37 57.35
C SER A 101 60.63 -19.72 57.79
N ILE A 102 60.38 -21.03 57.97
CA ILE A 102 59.04 -21.52 58.34
C ILE A 102 58.67 -21.00 59.74
N TYR A 103 59.60 -21.12 60.69
CA TYR A 103 59.46 -20.64 62.06
C TYR A 103 60.65 -19.79 62.46
N GLN A 104 60.42 -18.82 63.35
CA GLN A 104 61.47 -18.09 64.03
C GLN A 104 61.16 -18.00 65.52
N THR A 105 62.06 -18.49 66.36
CA THR A 105 61.91 -18.41 67.82
C THR A 105 62.50 -17.08 68.32
N VAL A 106 61.66 -16.25 68.94
CA VAL A 106 62.05 -14.94 69.50
C VAL A 106 61.67 -14.88 70.97
N GLU A 107 62.34 -14.04 71.76
CA GLU A 107 61.94 -13.71 73.12
C GLU A 107 60.83 -12.65 73.10
N GLN A 108 59.72 -12.88 73.81
CA GLN A 108 58.59 -11.94 73.82
C GLN A 108 58.96 -10.61 74.47
N SER A 109 58.49 -9.50 73.89
CA SER A 109 58.70 -8.16 74.44
C SER A 109 57.97 -7.96 75.78
N HIS A 110 58.50 -7.04 76.61
CA HIS A 110 57.92 -6.70 77.91
C HIS A 110 56.43 -6.31 77.82
N ASP A 111 56.07 -5.59 76.75
CA ASP A 111 54.72 -5.09 76.47
C ASP A 111 53.70 -6.20 76.17
N ARG A 112 54.13 -7.45 75.98
CA ARG A 112 53.24 -8.62 75.84
C ARG A 112 52.79 -9.21 77.18
N PHE A 113 53.37 -8.74 78.29
CA PHE A 113 52.99 -9.12 79.66
C PHE A 113 52.28 -7.96 80.39
N ILE A 114 52.42 -6.73 79.88
CA ILE A 114 51.80 -5.53 80.45
C ILE A 114 50.67 -5.01 79.56
N ALA A 115 49.55 -4.65 80.18
CA ALA A 115 48.43 -4.04 79.47
C ALA A 115 48.85 -2.65 78.96
N ILE A 116 48.78 -2.46 77.65
CA ILE A 116 49.02 -1.17 77.01
C ILE A 116 47.68 -0.51 76.63
N SER A 117 47.70 0.81 76.43
CA SER A 117 46.50 1.60 76.14
C SER A 117 45.76 1.15 74.87
N SER A 118 46.47 0.52 73.91
CA SER A 118 45.92 0.01 72.66
C SER A 118 45.33 -1.42 72.74
N ASP A 119 45.40 -2.10 73.89
CA ASP A 119 44.89 -3.47 74.01
C ASP A 119 43.36 -3.53 74.18
N PRO A 120 42.66 -4.46 73.49
CA PRO A 120 41.26 -4.78 73.78
C PRO A 120 41.06 -5.26 75.22
N ALA A 121 39.86 -5.04 75.78
CA ALA A 121 39.56 -5.35 77.19
C ALA A 121 39.89 -6.80 77.59
N TRP A 122 39.60 -7.77 76.72
CA TRP A 122 39.93 -9.18 76.96
C TRP A 122 41.44 -9.44 76.98
N VAL A 123 42.22 -8.81 76.08
CA VAL A 123 43.69 -8.93 76.04
C VAL A 123 44.30 -8.41 77.35
N ARG A 124 43.79 -7.30 77.89
CA ARG A 124 44.28 -6.75 79.17
C ARG A 124 44.09 -7.73 80.34
N ILE A 125 42.94 -8.40 80.39
CA ILE A 125 42.62 -9.43 81.40
C ILE A 125 43.57 -10.62 81.27
N PHE A 126 43.78 -11.13 80.04
CA PHE A 126 44.72 -12.23 79.80
C PHE A 126 46.17 -11.86 80.11
N LYS A 127 46.59 -10.63 79.79
CA LYS A 127 47.94 -10.12 80.15
C LYS A 127 48.14 -10.04 81.67
N LEU A 128 47.12 -9.69 82.45
CA LEU A 128 47.19 -9.72 83.93
C LEU A 128 47.48 -11.14 84.44
N GLY A 129 46.73 -12.14 83.96
CA GLY A 129 46.97 -13.55 84.30
C GLY A 129 48.35 -14.02 83.85
N LYS A 130 48.73 -13.72 82.61
CA LYS A 130 50.04 -14.05 82.03
C LYS A 130 51.20 -13.45 82.84
N ARG A 131 51.06 -12.21 83.34
CA ARG A 131 52.07 -11.54 84.18
C ARG A 131 52.25 -12.23 85.52
N LEU A 132 51.15 -12.65 86.16
CA LEU A 132 51.20 -13.40 87.42
C LEU A 132 51.94 -14.74 87.24
N ILE A 133 51.62 -15.48 86.17
CA ILE A 133 52.27 -16.77 85.86
C ILE A 133 53.75 -16.56 85.52
N TYR A 134 54.10 -15.51 84.77
CA TYR A 134 55.50 -15.16 84.49
C TYR A 134 56.30 -14.88 85.78
N HIS A 135 55.74 -14.12 86.73
CA HIS A 135 56.40 -13.87 88.00
C HIS A 135 56.62 -15.13 88.84
N LEU A 136 55.64 -16.04 88.87
CA LEU A 136 55.77 -17.33 89.55
C LEU A 136 56.84 -18.22 88.91
N THR A 137 56.91 -18.26 87.57
CA THR A 137 57.90 -19.08 86.84
C THR A 137 59.33 -18.52 86.94
N CYS A 138 59.51 -17.21 87.10
CA CYS A 138 60.81 -16.58 87.32
C CYS A 138 61.26 -16.54 88.79
N LEU A 139 60.40 -16.93 89.74
CA LEU A 139 60.65 -16.85 91.19
C LEU A 139 61.86 -17.70 91.65
N PRO A 140 62.08 -18.95 91.17
CA PRO A 140 63.25 -19.75 91.53
C PRO A 140 64.58 -19.11 91.10
N ASN A 141 64.65 -18.58 89.87
CA ASN A 141 65.82 -17.87 89.36
C ASN A 141 66.02 -16.51 90.04
N GLY A 142 64.94 -15.84 90.45
CA GLY A 142 64.98 -14.61 91.23
C GLY A 142 65.58 -14.81 92.62
N ILE A 143 65.21 -15.89 93.30
CA ILE A 143 65.78 -16.26 94.62
C ILE A 143 67.23 -16.71 94.46
N ALA A 144 67.54 -17.56 93.47
CA ALA A 144 68.91 -18.02 93.22
C ALA A 144 69.89 -16.88 92.86
N ASN A 145 69.43 -15.85 92.15
CA ASN A 145 70.24 -14.66 91.81
C ASN A 145 70.55 -13.75 92.99
N LEU A 146 69.85 -13.85 94.13
CA LEU A 146 70.22 -13.14 95.37
C LEU A 146 71.53 -13.69 95.97
N PHE A 147 71.91 -14.91 95.61
CA PHE A 147 73.08 -15.62 96.13
C PHE A 147 74.19 -15.88 95.09
N ARG A 148 74.01 -15.44 93.82
CA ARG A 148 75.01 -15.57 92.73
C ARG A 148 75.81 -14.26 92.57
N LYS A 149 77.14 -14.37 92.35
CA LYS A 149 78.01 -13.21 92.11
C LYS A 149 77.74 -12.52 90.77
N GLU A 150 77.40 -13.28 89.74
CA GLU A 150 76.92 -12.76 88.45
C GLU A 150 75.42 -13.05 88.33
N LYS A 151 74.62 -11.98 88.16
CA LYS A 151 73.17 -12.09 88.05
C LYS A 151 72.80 -12.61 86.67
N ILE A 152 72.08 -13.72 86.61
CA ILE A 152 71.56 -14.24 85.35
C ILE A 152 70.32 -13.42 84.94
N HIS A 153 70.29 -12.90 83.73
CA HIS A 153 69.12 -12.18 83.19
C HIS A 153 67.86 -13.06 83.27
N LYS A 154 66.69 -12.46 83.57
CA LYS A 154 65.40 -13.17 83.56
C LYS A 154 64.83 -13.11 82.14
N PRO A 155 64.95 -14.17 81.32
CA PRO A 155 64.39 -14.13 79.98
C PRO A 155 62.86 -14.15 80.07
N TYR A 156 62.21 -13.34 79.24
CA TYR A 156 60.79 -13.48 78.95
C TYR A 156 60.52 -14.80 78.23
N TRP A 157 59.25 -15.21 78.19
CA TRP A 157 58.90 -16.43 77.47
C TRP A 157 59.26 -16.29 75.99
N LYS A 158 59.82 -17.37 75.44
CA LYS A 158 60.00 -17.48 74.00
C LYS A 158 58.68 -17.88 73.34
N HIS A 159 58.48 -17.44 72.11
CA HIS A 159 57.41 -17.93 71.23
C HIS A 159 57.98 -18.29 69.88
N GLU A 160 57.32 -19.22 69.20
CA GLU A 160 57.62 -19.57 67.82
C GLU A 160 56.69 -18.79 66.90
N ILE A 161 57.27 -17.94 66.06
CA ILE A 161 56.53 -17.16 65.08
C ILE A 161 56.48 -17.99 63.79
N PRO A 162 55.29 -18.36 63.27
CA PRO A 162 55.15 -18.97 61.94
C PRO A 162 55.41 -17.92 60.86
N LEU A 163 56.69 -17.57 60.69
CA LEU A 163 57.15 -16.37 59.99
C LEU A 163 56.74 -16.36 58.52
N ARG A 164 56.92 -17.48 57.80
CA ARG A 164 56.51 -17.62 56.40
C ARG A 164 55.01 -17.38 56.21
N ASN A 165 54.17 -17.93 57.08
CA ASN A 165 52.72 -17.78 56.98
C ASN A 165 52.25 -16.38 57.37
N LEU A 166 52.94 -15.74 58.32
CA LEU A 166 52.74 -14.33 58.62
C LEU A 166 53.14 -13.44 57.42
N ALA A 167 54.25 -13.75 56.75
CA ALA A 167 54.70 -13.04 55.56
C ALA A 167 53.70 -13.23 54.40
N LYS A 168 53.26 -14.47 54.11
CA LYS A 168 52.22 -14.76 53.11
C LYS A 168 50.91 -14.02 53.40
N LYS A 169 50.49 -13.90 54.67
CA LYS A 169 49.29 -13.14 55.04
C LYS A 169 49.37 -11.66 54.63
N HIS A 170 50.50 -10.99 54.84
CA HIS A 170 50.62 -9.54 54.59
C HIS A 170 51.17 -9.19 53.21
N PHE A 171 52.07 -10.01 52.67
CA PHE A 171 52.80 -9.72 51.45
C PHE A 171 52.35 -10.52 50.23
N LEU A 172 51.52 -11.55 50.40
CA LEU A 172 50.83 -12.23 49.31
C LEU A 172 49.35 -11.88 49.32
N VAL A 173 48.59 -12.30 50.34
CA VAL A 173 47.13 -12.11 50.37
C VAL A 173 46.74 -10.63 50.31
N GLN A 174 47.30 -9.81 51.20
CA GLN A 174 46.93 -8.39 51.30
C GLN A 174 47.50 -7.54 50.16
N VAL A 175 48.62 -7.94 49.55
CA VAL A 175 49.15 -7.27 48.36
C VAL A 175 48.27 -7.57 47.15
N LEU A 176 47.83 -8.82 46.96
CA LEU A 176 46.89 -9.18 45.90
C LEU A 176 45.57 -8.40 45.97
N LEU A 177 45.03 -8.23 47.19
CA LEU A 177 43.81 -7.43 47.40
C LEU A 177 44.02 -5.95 47.08
N ASP A 178 45.16 -5.36 47.45
CA ASP A 178 45.43 -3.93 47.16
C ASP A 178 45.82 -3.68 45.70
N LEU A 179 46.38 -4.68 45.01
CA LEU A 179 46.64 -4.61 43.56
C LEU A 179 45.35 -4.57 42.74
N GLN A 180 44.25 -5.07 43.31
CA GLN A 180 42.92 -4.91 42.72
C GLN A 180 42.60 -3.44 42.45
N ASP A 181 42.84 -2.54 43.42
CA ASP A 181 42.63 -1.09 43.24
C ASP A 181 43.43 -0.50 42.07
N ALA A 182 44.64 -1.01 41.81
CA ALA A 182 45.48 -0.53 40.72
C ALA A 182 44.92 -0.98 39.36
N THR A 183 44.44 -2.22 39.26
CA THR A 183 43.75 -2.70 38.05
C THR A 183 42.41 -2.00 37.83
N GLU A 184 41.66 -1.70 38.89
CA GLU A 184 40.41 -0.93 38.80
C GLU A 184 40.65 0.48 38.25
N MET A 185 41.72 1.14 38.70
CA MET A 185 42.12 2.45 38.18
C MET A 185 42.47 2.40 36.69
N LEU A 186 43.16 1.35 36.23
CA LEU A 186 43.46 1.15 34.81
C LEU A 186 42.17 0.97 34.00
N TYR A 187 41.35 -0.03 34.35
CA TYR A 187 40.15 -0.35 33.59
C TYR A 187 39.14 0.79 33.57
N SER A 188 38.90 1.43 34.73
CA SER A 188 38.00 2.58 34.79
C SER A 188 38.50 3.78 33.98
N GLY A 189 39.82 4.02 33.97
CA GLY A 189 40.43 5.10 33.19
C GLY A 189 40.28 4.87 31.69
N VAL A 190 40.61 3.66 31.23
CA VAL A 190 40.47 3.24 29.83
C VAL A 190 39.01 3.27 29.37
N ALA A 191 38.09 2.74 30.17
CA ALA A 191 36.66 2.77 29.86
C ALA A 191 36.13 4.21 29.72
N SER A 192 36.54 5.10 30.63
CA SER A 192 36.15 6.52 30.57
C SER A 192 36.65 7.20 29.31
N GLU A 193 37.86 6.89 28.85
CA GLU A 193 38.41 7.51 27.64
C GLU A 193 37.73 6.98 26.37
N TYR A 194 37.39 5.68 26.32
CA TYR A 194 36.58 5.15 25.21
C TYR A 194 35.16 5.75 25.16
N VAL A 195 34.54 6.03 26.32
CA VAL A 195 33.26 6.76 26.37
C VAL A 195 33.42 8.16 25.77
N ASN A 196 34.50 8.88 26.10
CA ASN A 196 34.79 10.20 25.51
C ASN A 196 34.94 10.13 23.99
N LEU A 197 35.67 9.12 23.48
CA LEU A 197 35.85 8.90 22.04
C LEU A 197 34.54 8.56 21.32
N LYS A 198 33.70 7.71 21.93
CA LYS A 198 32.36 7.38 21.40
C LYS A 198 31.50 8.63 21.31
N GLU A 199 31.38 9.40 22.40
CA GLU A 199 30.57 10.64 22.41
C GLU A 199 31.08 11.69 21.41
N TRP A 200 32.40 11.78 21.24
CA TRP A 200 33.02 12.67 20.25
C TRP A 200 32.63 12.30 18.82
N GLU A 201 32.71 11.01 18.47
CA GLU A 201 32.32 10.47 17.17
C GLU A 201 30.82 10.70 16.88
N GLU A 202 29.97 10.49 17.88
CA GLU A 202 28.53 10.72 17.80
C GLU A 202 28.20 12.21 17.56
N LYS A 203 28.82 13.13 18.30
CA LYS A 203 28.62 14.60 18.13
C LYS A 203 29.01 15.05 16.71
N LEU A 204 30.14 14.57 16.20
CA LEU A 204 30.56 14.86 14.82
C LEU A 204 29.60 14.28 13.78
N SER A 205 28.98 13.13 14.06
CA SER A 205 27.96 12.51 13.19
C SER A 205 26.67 13.32 13.15
N HIS A 206 26.33 13.99 14.25
CA HIS A 206 25.17 14.89 14.33
C HIS A 206 25.41 16.30 13.76
N GLY A 207 26.61 16.55 13.20
CA GLY A 207 26.92 17.82 12.55
C GLY A 207 27.29 18.94 13.52
N ASP A 208 27.66 18.60 14.76
CA ASP A 208 28.16 19.57 15.73
C ASP A 208 29.54 20.09 15.28
N THR A 209 29.57 21.33 14.78
CA THR A 209 30.79 22.00 14.34
C THR A 209 31.62 22.56 15.50
N GLU A 210 31.09 22.56 16.73
CA GLU A 210 31.78 23.02 17.95
C GLU A 210 32.45 21.88 18.72
N ALA A 211 32.27 20.62 18.30
CA ALA A 211 32.96 19.49 18.89
C ALA A 211 34.48 19.69 18.81
N SER A 212 35.14 19.73 19.98
CA SER A 212 36.59 19.88 20.07
C SER A 212 37.27 18.71 19.37
N LYS A 213 38.26 18.99 18.52
CA LYS A 213 39.02 17.97 17.82
C LYS A 213 39.86 17.21 18.84
N ILE A 214 39.71 15.88 18.86
CA ILE A 214 40.62 14.98 19.59
C ILE A 214 41.75 14.59 18.65
N ASP A 215 42.99 14.64 19.13
CA ASP A 215 44.18 14.25 18.37
C ASP A 215 45.10 13.28 19.13
N ALA A 216 46.27 13.00 18.53
CA ALA A 216 47.23 12.06 19.10
C ALA A 216 47.88 12.60 20.39
N ASP A 217 47.96 13.92 20.58
CA ASP A 217 48.54 14.51 21.78
C ASP A 217 47.61 14.30 22.98
N ASP A 218 46.30 14.34 22.78
CA ASP A 218 45.31 14.03 23.81
C ASP A 218 45.46 12.60 24.34
N MET A 219 45.58 11.62 23.44
CA MET A 219 45.78 10.20 23.80
C MET A 219 47.12 9.98 24.54
N LEU A 220 48.17 10.69 24.11
CA LEU A 220 49.47 10.63 24.76
C LEU A 220 49.46 11.28 26.15
N ASN A 221 48.70 12.37 26.32
CA ASN A 221 48.49 13.00 27.62
C ASN A 221 47.75 12.06 28.59
N PHE A 222 46.65 11.44 28.13
CA PHE A 222 45.91 10.42 28.90
C PHE A 222 46.84 9.28 29.37
N LYS A 223 47.62 8.69 28.44
CA LYS A 223 48.61 7.66 28.75
C LYS A 223 49.59 8.09 29.84
N ASN A 224 50.11 9.30 29.74
CA ASN A 224 51.09 9.84 30.68
C ASN A 224 50.49 10.09 32.08
N GLU A 225 49.26 10.62 32.16
CA GLU A 225 48.60 10.91 33.43
C GLU A 225 48.16 9.63 34.16
N LEU A 226 47.54 8.70 33.45
CA LEU A 226 47.11 7.42 34.01
C LEU A 226 48.33 6.58 34.40
N GLY A 227 49.36 6.50 33.55
CA GLY A 227 50.60 5.78 33.83
C GLY A 227 51.33 6.31 35.07
N LYS A 228 51.39 7.64 35.26
CA LYS A 228 51.95 8.24 36.50
C LYS A 228 51.14 7.88 37.73
N SER A 229 49.81 7.89 37.62
CA SER A 229 48.91 7.56 38.73
C SER A 229 49.01 6.09 39.16
N LEU A 230 49.08 5.17 38.18
CA LEU A 230 49.28 3.74 38.42
C LEU A 230 50.64 3.45 39.08
N LYS A 231 51.72 4.07 38.58
CA LYS A 231 53.07 3.96 39.18
C LYS A 231 53.09 4.39 40.64
N ARG A 232 52.41 5.50 40.96
CA ARG A 232 52.29 6.00 42.34
C ARG A 232 51.51 5.01 43.20
N LYS A 233 50.33 4.57 42.74
CA LYS A 233 49.45 3.65 43.47
C LYS A 233 50.15 2.33 43.78
N ILE A 234 50.84 1.71 42.82
CA ILE A 234 51.56 0.44 43.01
C ILE A 234 52.69 0.60 44.04
N LYS A 235 53.44 1.71 43.99
CA LYS A 235 54.53 1.99 44.95
C LYS A 235 54.03 2.16 46.39
N GLU A 236 52.80 2.62 46.58
CA GLU A 236 52.22 2.86 47.91
C GLU A 236 51.69 1.58 48.59
N ILE A 237 51.64 0.43 47.90
CA ILE A 237 51.01 -0.81 48.40
C ILE A 237 51.80 -1.46 49.54
N THR A 238 53.12 -1.58 49.41
CA THR A 238 53.93 -2.43 50.31
C THR A 238 54.22 -1.80 51.67
N GLY A 239 54.37 -0.48 51.73
CA GLY A 239 54.69 0.26 52.96
C GLY A 239 53.69 0.03 54.11
N PRO A 240 52.36 0.23 53.90
CA PRO A 240 51.36 -0.05 54.92
C PRO A 240 51.32 -1.52 55.37
N LYS A 241 51.67 -2.47 54.48
CA LYS A 241 51.72 -3.89 54.81
C LYS A 241 52.92 -4.22 55.69
N ALA A 242 54.06 -3.57 55.47
CA ALA A 242 55.24 -3.71 56.33
C ALA A 242 54.96 -3.26 57.77
N VAL A 243 54.32 -2.11 57.95
CA VAL A 243 53.93 -1.62 59.28
C VAL A 243 52.99 -2.60 59.99
N LYS A 244 52.00 -3.16 59.25
CA LYS A 244 51.08 -4.17 59.80
C LYS A 244 51.78 -5.50 60.11
N PHE A 245 52.71 -5.91 59.26
CA PHE A 245 53.53 -7.11 59.47
C PHE A 245 54.37 -6.99 60.73
N GLU A 246 55.08 -5.86 60.92
CA GLU A 246 55.88 -5.61 62.13
C GLU A 246 55.03 -5.61 63.40
N LEU A 247 53.84 -5.00 63.33
CA LEU A 247 52.92 -4.93 64.48
C LEU A 247 52.35 -6.31 64.86
N GLU A 248 52.11 -7.17 63.88
CA GLU A 248 51.66 -8.55 64.11
C GLU A 248 52.80 -9.54 64.39
N TYR A 249 54.03 -9.25 63.97
CA TYR A 249 55.22 -10.09 64.18
C TYR A 249 55.46 -10.36 65.67
N GLU A 250 55.37 -9.32 66.52
CA GLU A 250 55.51 -9.48 67.98
C GLU A 250 54.33 -10.22 68.63
N LYS A 251 53.20 -10.34 67.94
CA LYS A 251 51.98 -10.99 68.44
C LYS A 251 51.83 -12.42 67.97
N ALA A 252 52.39 -12.76 66.82
CA ALA A 252 52.33 -14.08 66.21
C ALA A 252 52.90 -15.15 67.14
N GLY A 253 52.27 -16.32 67.21
CA GLY A 253 52.70 -17.39 68.12
C GLY A 253 52.40 -17.11 69.60
N THR A 254 51.73 -16.00 69.93
CA THR A 254 51.19 -15.75 71.28
C THR A 254 49.68 -15.96 71.30
N PHE A 255 49.05 -15.83 72.47
CA PHE A 255 47.59 -15.88 72.57
C PHE A 255 46.89 -14.73 71.83
N GLU A 256 47.57 -13.61 71.55
CA GLU A 256 47.02 -12.46 70.82
C GLU A 256 46.85 -12.78 69.32
N LEU A 257 47.76 -13.58 68.76
CA LEU A 257 47.67 -14.13 67.41
C LEU A 257 48.14 -15.60 67.41
N PRO A 258 47.24 -16.53 67.75
CA PRO A 258 47.59 -17.95 67.89
C PRO A 258 48.05 -18.55 66.56
N GLU A 259 48.95 -19.53 66.64
CA GLU A 259 49.45 -20.27 65.48
C GLU A 259 48.32 -20.91 64.65
N ALA A 260 47.25 -21.37 65.30
CA ALA A 260 46.08 -21.92 64.62
C ALA A 260 45.45 -20.94 63.61
N ARG A 261 45.59 -19.61 63.78
CA ARG A 261 45.10 -18.58 62.82
C ARG A 261 46.06 -18.33 61.65
N LEU A 262 47.27 -18.86 61.73
CA LEU A 262 48.35 -18.78 60.74
C LEU A 262 48.76 -20.18 60.26
N SER A 263 47.85 -21.17 60.35
CA SER A 263 48.10 -22.52 59.84
C SER A 263 48.20 -22.51 58.32
N ASN A 264 48.88 -23.51 57.75
CA ASN A 264 49.04 -23.66 56.29
C ASN A 264 47.68 -23.69 55.58
N GLU A 265 46.69 -24.40 56.13
CA GLU A 265 45.34 -24.50 55.57
C GLU A 265 44.62 -23.15 55.53
N ILE A 266 44.66 -22.37 56.61
CA ILE A 266 44.00 -21.06 56.66
C ILE A 266 44.66 -20.08 55.70
N ILE A 267 46.00 -20.06 55.64
CA ILE A 267 46.72 -19.16 54.74
C ILE A 267 46.50 -19.57 53.29
N TYR A 268 46.53 -20.87 52.97
CA TYR A 268 46.20 -21.37 51.63
C TYR A 268 44.80 -20.93 51.20
N ASN A 269 43.78 -21.17 52.03
CA ASN A 269 42.40 -20.76 51.73
C ASN A 269 42.27 -19.24 51.54
N LYS A 270 43.03 -18.43 52.29
CA LYS A 270 43.07 -16.97 52.10
C LYS A 270 43.75 -16.54 50.80
N VAL A 271 44.80 -17.24 50.39
CA VAL A 271 45.48 -16.98 49.10
C VAL A 271 44.56 -17.32 47.94
N GLU A 272 43.93 -18.50 47.96
CA GLU A 272 43.00 -18.91 46.90
C GLU A 272 41.76 -18.00 46.86
N SER A 273 41.23 -17.61 48.01
CA SER A 273 40.13 -16.61 48.07
C SER A 273 40.54 -15.25 47.50
N ALA A 274 41.77 -14.78 47.75
CA ALA A 274 42.26 -13.51 47.20
C ALA A 274 42.47 -13.58 45.68
N LYS A 275 43.02 -14.69 45.17
CA LYS A 275 43.16 -14.93 43.72
C LYS A 275 41.79 -14.96 43.05
N SER A 276 40.84 -15.72 43.60
CA SER A 276 39.48 -15.84 43.05
C SER A 276 38.73 -14.51 43.07
N GLN A 277 38.87 -13.71 44.14
CA GLN A 277 38.29 -12.37 44.21
C GLN A 277 38.87 -11.45 43.13
N TRP A 278 40.19 -11.46 42.94
CA TRP A 278 40.82 -10.66 41.90
C TRP A 278 40.39 -11.10 40.49
N SER A 279 40.38 -12.40 40.19
CA SER A 279 39.92 -12.95 38.90
C SER A 279 38.47 -12.62 38.59
N LEU A 280 37.60 -12.63 39.61
CA LEU A 280 36.21 -12.20 39.45
C LEU A 280 36.14 -10.71 39.10
N ASN A 281 36.86 -9.86 39.83
CA ASN A 281 36.88 -8.42 39.57
C ASN A 281 37.45 -8.07 38.19
N ASP A 282 38.53 -8.74 37.77
CA ASP A 282 39.09 -8.60 36.41
C ASP A 282 38.06 -8.96 35.33
N LEU A 283 37.36 -10.10 35.50
CA LEU A 283 36.28 -10.49 34.60
C LEU A 283 35.15 -9.46 34.55
N GLU A 284 34.74 -8.93 35.70
CA GLU A 284 33.68 -7.91 35.76
C GLU A 284 34.07 -6.59 35.08
N TRP A 285 35.34 -6.18 35.14
CA TRP A 285 35.83 -5.01 34.38
C TRP A 285 35.97 -5.28 32.90
N ARG A 286 36.43 -6.48 32.51
CA ARG A 286 36.47 -6.89 31.10
C ARG A 286 35.05 -6.98 30.51
N ASN A 287 34.06 -7.40 31.31
CA ASN A 287 32.64 -7.32 30.95
C ASN A 287 32.19 -5.87 30.75
N THR A 288 32.65 -4.92 31.59
CA THR A 288 32.33 -3.49 31.43
C THR A 288 32.84 -2.95 30.09
N ASN A 289 34.10 -3.22 29.74
CA ASN A 289 34.66 -2.80 28.44
C ASN A 289 33.93 -3.49 27.28
N TYR A 290 33.68 -4.80 27.38
CA TYR A 290 32.93 -5.52 26.36
C TYR A 290 31.52 -4.95 26.16
N ALA A 291 30.81 -4.63 27.24
CA ALA A 291 29.47 -4.02 27.19
C ALA A 291 29.50 -2.62 26.53
N LEU A 292 30.50 -1.79 26.82
CA LEU A 292 30.70 -0.49 26.17
C LEU A 292 30.85 -0.64 24.65
N PHE A 293 31.69 -1.57 24.20
CA PHE A 293 31.89 -1.80 22.77
C PHE A 293 30.68 -2.48 22.10
N GLU A 294 29.92 -3.30 22.81
CA GLU A 294 28.64 -3.83 22.29
C GLU A 294 27.59 -2.73 22.10
N GLU A 295 27.52 -1.74 22.99
CA GLU A 295 26.69 -0.54 22.79
C GLU A 295 27.16 0.24 21.56
N TRP A 296 28.47 0.53 21.46
CA TRP A 296 29.03 1.27 20.32
C TRP A 296 28.81 0.53 18.98
N ARG A 297 29.00 -0.79 18.95
CA ARG A 297 28.69 -1.64 17.79
C ARG A 297 27.23 -1.56 17.40
N MET A 298 26.31 -1.59 18.38
CA MET A 298 24.88 -1.47 18.12
C MET A 298 24.57 -0.12 17.45
N ASP A 299 25.11 0.97 17.99
CA ASP A 299 24.91 2.32 17.46
C ASP A 299 25.48 2.47 16.05
N LEU A 300 26.67 1.92 15.78
CA LEU A 300 27.27 1.92 14.45
C LEU A 300 26.46 1.08 13.45
N ASN A 301 25.95 -0.08 13.84
CA ASN A 301 25.09 -0.92 13.00
C ASN A 301 23.77 -0.21 12.63
N ILE A 302 23.14 0.43 13.61
CA ILE A 302 21.91 1.20 13.42
C ILE A 302 22.15 2.38 12.47
N ASN A 303 23.22 3.15 12.69
CA ASN A 303 23.58 4.26 11.80
C ASN A 303 23.96 3.78 10.39
N LEU A 304 24.66 2.65 10.27
CA LEU A 304 25.00 2.02 8.99
C LEU A 304 23.73 1.66 8.22
N LEU A 305 22.75 1.02 8.88
CA LEU A 305 21.46 0.68 8.28
C LEU A 305 20.71 1.93 7.81
N LYS A 306 20.64 2.98 8.63
CA LYS A 306 20.02 4.27 8.28
C LYS A 306 20.63 4.83 6.99
N HIS A 307 21.96 4.95 6.93
CA HIS A 307 22.63 5.55 5.78
C HIS A 307 22.57 4.66 4.53
N LYS A 308 22.65 3.32 4.66
CA LYS A 308 22.41 2.40 3.52
C LYS A 308 20.97 2.53 2.97
N THR A 309 20.00 2.70 3.86
CA THR A 309 18.58 2.89 3.50
C THR A 309 18.38 4.20 2.73
N LEU A 310 18.91 5.32 3.26
CA LEU A 310 18.82 6.63 2.61
C LEU A 310 19.56 6.67 1.26
N ALA A 311 20.72 6.02 1.15
CA ALA A 311 21.42 5.87 -0.13
C ALA A 311 20.57 5.08 -1.16
N SER A 312 19.88 4.02 -0.73
CA SER A 312 19.00 3.23 -1.61
C SER A 312 17.80 4.05 -2.10
N LEU A 313 17.24 4.93 -1.25
CA LEU A 313 16.19 5.87 -1.64
C LEU A 313 16.67 6.85 -2.72
N PHE A 314 17.87 7.43 -2.56
CA PHE A 314 18.44 8.35 -3.54
C PHE A 314 18.66 7.67 -4.91
N GLU A 315 19.15 6.43 -4.91
CA GLU A 315 19.28 5.62 -6.13
C GLU A 315 17.93 5.34 -6.79
N PHE A 316 16.90 5.02 -5.99
CA PHE A 316 15.54 4.83 -6.47
C PHE A 316 14.99 6.10 -7.13
N GLN A 317 15.06 7.25 -6.46
CA GLN A 317 14.54 8.53 -6.97
C GLN A 317 15.21 8.86 -8.31
N SER A 318 16.54 8.73 -8.39
CA SER A 318 17.30 8.96 -9.63
C SER A 318 16.90 7.99 -10.75
N ALA A 319 16.69 6.71 -10.43
CA ALA A 319 16.27 5.71 -11.40
C ALA A 319 14.84 5.90 -11.89
N GLN A 320 13.92 6.36 -11.04
CA GLN A 320 12.51 6.58 -11.36
C GLN A 320 12.34 7.67 -12.42
N PHE A 321 12.95 8.85 -12.22
CA PHE A 321 12.88 9.95 -13.19
C PHE A 321 13.47 9.55 -14.54
N LYS A 322 14.66 8.97 -14.52
CA LYS A 322 15.33 8.51 -15.74
C LYS A 322 14.50 7.48 -16.51
N LYS A 323 13.81 6.57 -15.80
CA LYS A 323 12.97 5.56 -16.44
C LYS A 323 11.76 6.17 -17.14
N ILE A 324 11.12 7.20 -16.58
CA ILE A 324 9.95 7.84 -17.18
C ILE A 324 10.35 8.58 -18.45
N ASP A 325 11.40 9.41 -18.36
CA ASP A 325 11.87 10.20 -19.50
C ASP A 325 12.44 9.33 -20.63
N ASP A 326 13.25 8.31 -20.31
CA ASP A 326 13.89 7.48 -21.33
C ASP A 326 12.96 6.40 -21.90
N TYR A 327 11.97 5.92 -21.13
CA TYR A 327 11.15 4.76 -21.51
C TYR A 327 9.71 5.10 -21.91
N ILE A 328 9.06 6.10 -21.33
CA ILE A 328 7.66 6.47 -21.63
C ILE A 328 7.61 7.74 -22.49
N GLY A 329 8.50 8.70 -22.22
CA GLY A 329 8.61 9.97 -22.95
C GLY A 329 8.63 9.82 -24.48
N PRO A 330 9.47 8.95 -25.07
CA PRO A 330 9.60 8.85 -26.52
C PRO A 330 8.30 8.46 -27.24
N GLU A 331 7.50 7.56 -26.65
CA GLU A 331 6.21 7.16 -27.20
C GLU A 331 5.19 8.29 -27.16
N MET A 332 5.15 9.05 -26.06
CA MET A 332 4.27 10.22 -25.95
C MET A 332 4.66 11.31 -26.94
N ASP A 333 5.97 11.52 -27.13
CA ASP A 333 6.49 12.48 -28.10
C ASP A 333 6.20 12.03 -29.56
N GLU A 334 6.19 10.72 -29.85
CA GLU A 334 5.80 10.20 -31.15
C GLU A 334 4.32 10.47 -31.47
N ILE A 335 3.41 10.30 -30.50
CA ILE A 335 1.98 10.65 -30.66
C ILE A 335 1.83 12.16 -30.90
N LYS A 336 2.51 12.98 -30.09
CA LYS A 336 2.47 14.44 -30.23
C LYS A 336 2.97 14.90 -31.60
N SER A 337 4.10 14.36 -32.08
CA SER A 337 4.65 14.67 -33.40
C SER A 337 3.66 14.34 -34.51
N PHE A 338 3.00 13.18 -34.44
CA PHE A 338 1.97 12.82 -35.43
C PHE A 338 0.81 13.83 -35.46
N ILE A 339 0.34 14.28 -34.30
CA ILE A 339 -0.76 15.24 -34.24
C ILE A 339 -0.33 16.63 -34.75
N ASP A 340 0.84 17.12 -34.31
CA ASP A 340 1.39 18.41 -34.75
C ASP A 340 1.63 18.43 -36.28
N GLU A 341 2.16 17.32 -36.84
CA GLU A 341 2.30 17.14 -38.28
C GLU A 341 0.95 17.10 -39.01
N SER A 342 -0.06 16.47 -38.42
CA SER A 342 -1.42 16.39 -39.00
C SER A 342 -2.09 17.77 -39.06
N ILE A 343 -1.98 18.57 -37.99
CA ILE A 343 -2.48 19.96 -37.97
C ILE A 343 -1.71 20.82 -38.99
N SER A 344 -0.39 20.68 -39.07
CA SER A 344 0.42 21.39 -40.08
C SER A 344 0.10 20.96 -41.51
N SER A 345 -0.30 19.70 -41.73
CA SER A 345 -0.73 19.24 -43.05
C SER A 345 -2.07 19.87 -43.44
N LEU A 346 -3.06 19.86 -42.54
CA LEU A 346 -4.42 20.38 -42.81
C LEU A 346 -4.47 21.88 -43.12
N SER A 347 -3.50 22.64 -42.62
CA SER A 347 -3.37 24.10 -42.86
C SER A 347 -2.74 24.49 -44.20
N LYS A 348 -2.25 23.53 -45.01
CA LYS A 348 -1.69 23.77 -46.35
C LYS A 348 -2.78 23.73 -47.44
N GLU A 349 -2.51 24.34 -48.60
CA GLU A 349 -3.39 24.20 -49.77
C GLU A 349 -3.35 22.78 -50.33
N HIS A 350 -4.54 22.18 -50.50
CA HIS A 350 -4.70 20.81 -51.01
C HIS A 350 -5.55 20.79 -52.27
N GLU A 351 -5.15 19.97 -53.25
CA GLU A 351 -5.93 19.69 -54.46
C GLU A 351 -7.26 18.97 -54.14
N SER A 352 -7.30 18.21 -53.03
CA SER A 352 -8.54 17.64 -52.46
C SER A 352 -8.38 17.37 -50.97
N ILE A 353 -9.01 18.21 -50.14
CA ILE A 353 -9.00 18.05 -48.68
C ILE A 353 -9.60 16.71 -48.22
N ALA A 354 -10.59 16.19 -48.96
CA ALA A 354 -11.21 14.90 -48.68
C ALA A 354 -10.22 13.72 -48.83
N LYS A 355 -9.29 13.79 -49.81
CA LYS A 355 -8.23 12.78 -49.96
C LYS A 355 -7.22 12.88 -48.81
N GLU A 356 -6.88 14.09 -48.39
CA GLU A 356 -5.94 14.32 -47.30
C GLU A 356 -6.49 13.85 -45.96
N LEU A 357 -7.74 14.18 -45.63
CA LEU A 357 -8.41 13.68 -44.42
C LEU A 357 -8.50 12.14 -44.41
N LYS A 358 -8.80 11.50 -45.55
CA LYS A 358 -8.79 10.02 -45.69
C LYS A 358 -7.38 9.44 -45.51
N ARG A 359 -6.34 10.10 -46.02
CA ARG A 359 -4.93 9.70 -45.86
C ARG A 359 -4.51 9.77 -44.39
N LEU A 360 -4.81 10.89 -43.72
CA LEU A 360 -4.50 11.10 -42.30
C LEU A 360 -5.25 10.11 -41.41
N ASN A 361 -6.54 9.86 -41.67
CA ASN A 361 -7.32 8.88 -40.90
C ASN A 361 -6.74 7.46 -41.04
N TYR A 362 -6.35 7.06 -42.26
CA TYR A 362 -5.69 5.78 -42.48
C TYR A 362 -4.33 5.69 -41.76
N GLN A 363 -3.55 6.77 -41.76
CA GLN A 363 -2.27 6.82 -41.05
C GLN A 363 -2.44 6.77 -39.52
N ALA A 364 -3.45 7.45 -38.97
CA ALA A 364 -3.81 7.36 -37.56
C ALA A 364 -4.11 5.91 -37.17
N VAL A 365 -5.02 5.24 -37.90
CA VAL A 365 -5.35 3.83 -37.64
C VAL A 365 -4.16 2.87 -37.83
N LYS A 366 -3.26 3.15 -38.79
CA LYS A 366 -2.11 2.25 -39.00
C LYS A 366 -0.99 2.46 -38.00
N LYS A 367 -0.66 3.72 -37.69
CA LYS A 367 0.52 4.08 -36.88
C LYS A 367 0.16 4.22 -35.39
N LEU A 368 -0.92 4.91 -35.06
CA LEU A 368 -1.31 5.13 -33.66
C LEU A 368 -1.99 3.89 -33.08
N ASP A 369 -3.16 3.50 -33.61
CA ASP A 369 -3.98 2.38 -33.10
C ASP A 369 -3.21 1.04 -33.07
N LYS A 370 -2.46 0.71 -34.11
CA LYS A 370 -1.79 -0.61 -34.22
C LYS A 370 -0.38 -0.68 -33.67
N GLU A 371 0.33 0.44 -33.53
CA GLU A 371 1.75 0.43 -33.18
C GLU A 371 2.05 1.29 -31.95
N VAL A 372 1.85 2.60 -32.00
CA VAL A 372 2.32 3.52 -30.94
C VAL A 372 1.50 3.39 -29.65
N VAL A 373 0.17 3.38 -29.75
CA VAL A 373 -0.72 3.33 -28.58
C VAL A 373 -0.64 1.98 -27.84
N PRO A 374 -0.65 0.81 -28.52
CA PRO A 374 -0.42 -0.47 -27.85
C PRO A 374 0.95 -0.56 -27.19
N ARG A 375 2.01 -0.09 -27.86
CA ARG A 375 3.36 -0.05 -27.28
C ARG A 375 3.39 0.80 -26.02
N LEU A 376 2.79 2.00 -26.04
CA LEU A 376 2.71 2.86 -24.86
C LEU A 376 1.90 2.21 -23.72
N CYS A 377 0.76 1.57 -24.04
CA CYS A 377 -0.04 0.83 -23.07
C CYS A 377 0.74 -0.31 -22.42
N ASP A 378 1.48 -1.09 -23.21
CA ASP A 378 2.32 -2.18 -22.70
C ASP A 378 3.43 -1.63 -21.80
N LYS A 379 4.09 -0.54 -22.22
CA LYS A 379 5.15 0.10 -21.43
C LYS A 379 4.64 0.64 -20.08
N LEU A 380 3.45 1.24 -20.05
CA LEU A 380 2.79 1.71 -18.82
C LEU A 380 2.33 0.55 -17.94
N SER A 381 1.90 -0.56 -18.54
CA SER A 381 1.40 -1.74 -17.82
C SER A 381 2.51 -2.67 -17.30
N ASN A 382 3.73 -2.57 -17.83
CA ASN A 382 4.84 -3.51 -17.60
C ASN A 382 5.43 -3.51 -16.17
N GLN A 383 4.72 -3.03 -15.15
CA GLN A 383 5.13 -2.97 -13.73
C GLN A 383 6.54 -2.41 -13.50
N THR A 384 7.13 -1.69 -14.46
CA THR A 384 8.54 -1.30 -14.43
C THR A 384 8.84 -0.35 -13.29
N VAL A 385 7.92 0.59 -13.02
CA VAL A 385 7.99 1.51 -11.87
C VAL A 385 7.76 0.77 -10.56
N ILE A 386 6.76 -0.13 -10.51
CA ILE A 386 6.47 -0.96 -9.32
C ILE A 386 7.67 -1.84 -8.95
N ASN A 387 8.38 -2.36 -9.94
CA ASN A 387 9.59 -3.16 -9.75
C ASN A 387 10.74 -2.36 -9.13
N LEU A 388 10.82 -1.04 -9.36
CA LEU A 388 11.80 -0.19 -8.66
C LEU A 388 11.46 -0.07 -7.18
N ILE A 389 10.17 0.09 -6.84
CA ILE A 389 9.70 0.12 -5.44
C ILE A 389 9.94 -1.24 -4.76
N ASN A 390 9.65 -2.35 -5.45
CA ASN A 390 9.95 -3.70 -4.95
C ASN A 390 11.44 -3.90 -4.69
N LYS A 391 12.31 -3.43 -5.59
CA LYS A 391 13.77 -3.51 -5.40
C LYS A 391 14.22 -2.72 -4.18
N LEU A 392 13.68 -1.53 -3.96
CA LEU A 392 13.97 -0.74 -2.77
C LEU A 392 13.55 -1.46 -1.49
N GLU A 393 12.32 -1.99 -1.45
CA GLU A 393 11.80 -2.75 -0.30
C GLU A 393 12.66 -3.98 0.01
N VAL A 394 13.04 -4.75 -1.02
CA VAL A 394 13.90 -5.93 -0.86
C VAL A 394 15.31 -5.53 -0.40
N SER A 395 15.88 -4.45 -0.94
CA SER A 395 17.18 -3.94 -0.51
C SER A 395 17.16 -3.60 0.98
N ILE A 396 16.14 -2.88 1.45
CA ILE A 396 15.99 -2.50 2.87
C ILE A 396 15.77 -3.74 3.74
N ALA A 397 14.94 -4.69 3.31
CA ALA A 397 14.73 -5.93 4.04
C ALA A 397 16.03 -6.75 4.20
N ASN A 398 16.82 -6.87 3.13
CA ASN A 398 18.11 -7.56 3.17
C ASN A 398 19.11 -6.84 4.09
N GLN A 399 19.13 -5.50 4.08
CA GLN A 399 19.97 -4.71 4.99
C GLN A 399 19.60 -4.93 6.46
N VAL A 400 18.32 -5.20 6.77
CA VAL A 400 17.88 -5.59 8.12
C VAL A 400 18.28 -7.03 8.46
N GLU A 401 18.32 -7.94 7.49
CA GLU A 401 18.82 -9.32 7.66
C GLU A 401 20.34 -9.38 7.88
N GLU A 402 21.10 -8.39 7.41
CA GLU A 402 22.55 -8.27 7.65
C GLU A 402 22.90 -7.88 9.11
N LEU A 403 21.92 -7.49 9.93
CA LEU A 403 22.16 -7.12 11.32
C LEU A 403 22.48 -8.36 12.17
N SER A 404 23.38 -8.19 13.16
CA SER A 404 23.72 -9.26 14.12
C SER A 404 22.47 -9.78 14.85
N ASP A 405 22.42 -11.11 15.00
CA ASP A 405 21.38 -11.80 15.76
C ASP A 405 21.54 -11.62 17.28
N GLU A 406 22.73 -11.30 17.76
CA GLU A 406 23.02 -11.16 19.19
C GLU A 406 23.88 -9.92 19.47
N ARG A 407 23.42 -9.08 20.40
CA ARG A 407 24.13 -7.93 20.97
C ARG A 407 23.88 -7.84 22.47
N VAL A 408 24.87 -7.39 23.24
CA VAL A 408 24.76 -7.29 24.70
C VAL A 408 24.36 -5.87 25.14
N ILE A 409 23.40 -5.78 26.07
CA ILE A 409 22.93 -4.55 26.71
C ILE A 409 22.99 -4.68 28.23
N VAL A 410 23.30 -3.58 28.91
CA VAL A 410 23.36 -3.44 30.37
C VAL A 410 22.26 -2.53 30.93
N LYS A 411 21.89 -2.74 32.19
CA LYS A 411 20.81 -1.99 32.88
C LYS A 411 21.14 -0.52 33.16
N SER A 412 22.41 -0.19 33.35
CA SER A 412 22.88 1.16 33.66
C SER A 412 24.01 1.51 32.70
N GLY A 413 23.85 2.56 31.89
CA GLY A 413 24.88 3.05 30.96
C GLY A 413 26.07 3.73 31.63
N SER A 414 26.39 3.36 32.86
CA SER A 414 27.51 3.89 33.63
C SER A 414 28.66 2.88 33.59
N TYR A 415 29.65 3.16 32.75
CA TYR A 415 30.84 2.31 32.54
C TYR A 415 31.98 2.59 33.54
N ASN A 416 31.67 3.29 34.64
CA ASN A 416 32.61 3.66 35.70
C ASN A 416 32.65 2.64 36.85
N ALA A 417 32.01 1.48 36.71
CA ALA A 417 31.93 0.42 37.70
C ALA A 417 32.00 -0.97 37.02
N PRO A 418 32.47 -2.01 37.74
CA PRO A 418 32.54 -3.38 37.23
C PRO A 418 31.13 -3.97 36.99
N ILE A 419 30.93 -4.65 35.86
CA ILE A 419 29.65 -5.24 35.45
C ILE A 419 29.68 -6.76 35.65
N LYS A 420 28.69 -7.26 36.38
CA LYS A 420 28.50 -8.70 36.60
C LYS A 420 28.03 -9.40 35.33
N SER A 421 28.50 -10.63 35.12
CA SER A 421 28.09 -11.46 33.97
C SER A 421 26.57 -11.70 33.91
N GLU A 422 25.88 -11.68 35.05
CA GLU A 422 24.42 -11.85 35.15
C GLU A 422 23.62 -10.63 34.66
N ASP A 423 24.25 -9.44 34.63
CA ASP A 423 23.60 -8.21 34.18
C ASP A 423 23.78 -7.96 32.67
N LEU A 424 24.59 -8.78 31.99
CA LEU A 424 24.73 -8.79 30.54
C LEU A 424 23.51 -9.44 29.88
N ASN A 425 22.65 -8.63 29.27
CA ASN A 425 21.45 -9.11 28.59
C ASN A 425 21.66 -9.17 27.08
N VAL A 426 21.34 -10.30 26.44
CA VAL A 426 21.40 -10.42 24.98
C VAL A 426 20.09 -9.95 24.36
N ILE A 427 20.20 -9.18 23.29
CA ILE A 427 19.12 -8.72 22.41
C ILE A 427 19.48 -8.99 20.94
N SER A 428 18.48 -9.01 20.07
CA SER A 428 18.65 -9.10 18.62
C SER A 428 18.12 -7.81 17.97
N PRO A 429 18.98 -6.90 17.50
CA PRO A 429 18.57 -5.74 16.72
C PRO A 429 17.72 -6.11 15.50
N HIS A 430 18.09 -7.21 14.83
CA HIS A 430 17.30 -7.79 13.75
C HIS A 430 15.87 -8.09 14.22
N GLU A 431 15.70 -8.85 15.31
CA GLU A 431 14.36 -9.20 15.83
C GLU A 431 13.55 -7.96 16.23
N LEU A 432 14.19 -6.96 16.84
CA LEU A 432 13.54 -5.71 17.26
C LEU A 432 12.94 -4.97 16.05
N ILE A 433 13.74 -4.82 14.99
CA ILE A 433 13.34 -4.12 13.76
C ILE A 433 12.35 -4.97 12.95
N ALA A 434 12.60 -6.26 12.81
CA ALA A 434 11.76 -7.18 12.05
C ALA A 434 10.35 -7.33 12.64
N PHE A 435 10.19 -7.17 13.96
CA PHE A 435 8.91 -7.33 14.64
C PHE A 435 8.06 -6.05 14.70
N GLU A 436 8.68 -4.88 14.84
CA GLU A 436 7.95 -3.61 15.02
C GLU A 436 8.03 -2.67 13.83
N THR A 437 9.23 -2.29 13.38
CA THR A 437 9.40 -1.21 12.38
C THR A 437 9.25 -1.72 10.95
N LEU A 438 9.85 -2.87 10.61
CA LEU A 438 9.81 -3.43 9.26
C LEU A 438 8.40 -3.78 8.77
N PRO A 439 7.48 -4.36 9.58
CA PRO A 439 6.10 -4.61 9.14
C PRO A 439 5.30 -3.34 8.88
N ILE A 440 5.52 -2.28 9.67
CA ILE A 440 4.89 -0.98 9.47
C ILE A 440 5.36 -0.38 8.15
N PHE A 441 6.67 -0.38 7.92
CA PHE A 441 7.29 0.04 6.66
C PHE A 441 6.70 -0.72 5.46
N LYS A 442 6.71 -2.06 5.48
CA LYS A 442 6.16 -2.89 4.38
C LYS A 442 4.70 -2.58 4.09
N LYS A 443 3.88 -2.39 5.13
CA LYS A 443 2.46 -2.04 4.98
C LYS A 443 2.26 -0.67 4.33
N GLN A 444 3.06 0.33 4.71
CA GLN A 444 2.98 1.67 4.11
C GLN A 444 3.46 1.67 2.66
N VAL A 445 4.55 0.96 2.37
CA VAL A 445 5.06 0.77 0.99
C VAL A 445 4.03 0.08 0.09
N GLU A 446 3.30 -0.93 0.60
CA GLU A 446 2.24 -1.62 -0.15
C GLU A 446 1.10 -0.67 -0.54
N LEU A 447 0.72 0.29 0.33
CA LEU A 447 -0.28 1.31 0.00
C LEU A 447 0.20 2.22 -1.14
N ILE A 448 1.47 2.63 -1.11
CA ILE A 448 2.09 3.46 -2.16
C ILE A 448 2.13 2.71 -3.50
N LYS A 449 2.43 1.39 -3.49
CA LYS A 449 2.38 0.56 -4.70
C LYS A 449 0.97 0.50 -5.29
N GLN A 450 -0.05 0.33 -4.46
CA GLN A 450 -1.45 0.30 -4.90
C GLN A 450 -1.88 1.64 -5.51
N GLY A 451 -1.48 2.76 -4.90
CA GLY A 451 -1.69 4.09 -5.45
C GLY A 451 -0.98 4.29 -6.80
N SER A 452 0.30 3.91 -6.88
CA SER A 452 1.10 3.96 -8.11
C SER A 452 0.48 3.14 -9.25
N PHE A 453 0.02 1.92 -8.94
CA PHE A 453 -0.62 1.03 -9.89
C PHE A 453 -1.93 1.63 -10.42
N SER A 454 -2.76 2.16 -9.53
CA SER A 454 -4.03 2.80 -9.90
C SER A 454 -3.83 4.02 -10.82
N SER A 455 -2.79 4.81 -10.59
CA SER A 455 -2.44 5.96 -11.44
C SER A 455 -1.98 5.52 -12.84
N LEU A 456 -1.18 4.45 -12.93
CA LEU A 456 -0.75 3.88 -14.22
C LEU A 456 -1.92 3.27 -15.00
N GLU A 457 -2.83 2.53 -14.35
CA GLU A 457 -4.02 1.97 -15.01
C GLU A 457 -4.92 3.08 -15.57
N ARG A 458 -5.15 4.14 -14.81
CA ARG A 458 -5.92 5.31 -15.27
C ARG A 458 -5.29 5.93 -16.52
N MET A 459 -3.96 6.05 -16.54
CA MET A 459 -3.24 6.59 -17.68
C MET A 459 -3.35 5.69 -18.91
N VAL A 460 -3.29 4.36 -18.74
CA VAL A 460 -3.51 3.41 -19.85
C VAL A 460 -4.92 3.59 -20.43
N GLU A 461 -5.94 3.76 -19.60
CA GLU A 461 -7.30 4.03 -20.08
C GLU A 461 -7.39 5.35 -20.86
N ASN A 462 -6.74 6.41 -20.37
CA ASN A 462 -6.75 7.73 -21.00
C ASN A 462 -5.95 7.76 -22.31
N VAL A 463 -4.82 7.04 -22.39
CA VAL A 463 -4.02 6.93 -23.62
C VAL A 463 -4.79 6.19 -24.71
N LYS A 464 -5.57 5.15 -24.36
CA LYS A 464 -6.45 4.47 -25.32
C LYS A 464 -7.51 5.40 -25.90
N ASP A 465 -8.00 6.36 -25.12
CA ASP A 465 -8.97 7.35 -25.62
C ASP A 465 -8.39 8.29 -26.67
N LEU A 466 -7.09 8.58 -26.60
CA LEU A 466 -6.45 9.52 -27.52
C LEU A 466 -6.58 9.04 -28.97
N ASP A 467 -6.41 7.74 -29.22
CA ASP A 467 -6.58 7.17 -30.56
C ASP A 467 -8.00 7.41 -31.08
N HIS A 468 -9.01 7.09 -30.25
CA HIS A 468 -10.42 7.28 -30.61
C HIS A 468 -10.77 8.75 -30.87
N ILE A 469 -10.21 9.69 -30.10
CA ILE A 469 -10.44 11.13 -30.33
C ILE A 469 -9.88 11.54 -31.71
N ILE A 470 -8.68 11.08 -32.05
CA ILE A 470 -8.00 11.41 -33.32
C ILE A 470 -8.74 10.78 -34.51
N THR A 471 -9.05 9.49 -34.47
CA THR A 471 -9.75 8.80 -35.57
C THR A 471 -11.18 9.31 -35.77
N PHE A 472 -11.92 9.59 -34.69
CA PHE A 472 -13.29 10.11 -34.77
C PHE A 472 -13.34 11.56 -35.30
N SER A 473 -12.41 12.42 -34.89
CA SER A 473 -12.34 13.80 -35.40
C SER A 473 -12.01 13.87 -36.89
N LEU A 474 -11.06 13.06 -37.36
CA LEU A 474 -10.74 12.94 -38.79
C LEU A 474 -11.93 12.36 -39.58
N SER A 475 -12.59 11.32 -39.06
CA SER A 475 -13.78 10.73 -39.68
C SER A 475 -14.96 11.70 -39.75
N SER A 476 -15.14 12.52 -38.70
CA SER A 476 -16.15 13.58 -38.67
C SER A 476 -15.90 14.64 -39.73
N GLY A 477 -14.64 15.06 -39.92
CA GLY A 477 -14.24 15.96 -41.00
C GLY A 477 -14.49 15.37 -42.38
N ILE A 478 -14.16 14.09 -42.61
CA ILE A 478 -14.44 13.38 -43.88
C ILE A 478 -15.92 13.43 -44.22
N ALA A 479 -16.77 13.11 -43.26
CA ALA A 479 -18.21 13.05 -43.50
C ALA A 479 -18.84 14.45 -43.67
N SER A 480 -18.30 15.50 -43.02
CA SER A 480 -18.71 16.89 -43.28
C SER A 480 -18.44 17.26 -44.74
N MET A 481 -17.27 16.89 -45.28
CA MET A 481 -16.96 17.08 -46.71
C MET A 481 -17.91 16.34 -47.64
N GLU A 482 -18.35 15.14 -47.27
CA GLU A 482 -19.26 14.33 -48.09
C GLU A 482 -20.70 14.88 -48.10
N GLN A 483 -21.15 15.52 -47.01
CA GLN A 483 -22.49 16.07 -46.87
C GLN A 483 -22.62 17.53 -47.36
N GLN A 484 -21.78 18.45 -46.85
CA GLN A 484 -21.93 19.89 -47.06
C GLN A 484 -20.94 20.48 -48.06
N ARG A 485 -19.87 19.75 -48.39
CA ARG A 485 -18.80 20.15 -49.34
C ARG A 485 -18.10 21.48 -49.00
N ASP A 486 -18.06 21.90 -47.73
CA ASP A 486 -17.25 23.04 -47.29
C ASP A 486 -15.88 22.58 -46.76
N PRO A 487 -14.77 22.89 -47.47
CA PRO A 487 -13.41 22.58 -47.02
C PRO A 487 -13.02 23.25 -45.69
N GLN A 488 -13.46 24.48 -45.43
CA GLN A 488 -13.04 25.22 -44.24
C GLN A 488 -13.68 24.65 -42.97
N GLU A 489 -14.96 24.30 -43.03
CA GLU A 489 -15.66 23.67 -41.92
C GLU A 489 -15.08 22.28 -41.58
N ALA A 490 -14.78 21.48 -42.60
CA ALA A 490 -14.18 20.15 -42.40
C ALA A 490 -12.77 20.20 -41.80
N ILE A 491 -11.94 21.17 -42.22
CA ILE A 491 -10.62 21.41 -41.62
C ILE A 491 -10.78 21.83 -40.16
N SER A 492 -11.68 22.77 -39.88
CA SER A 492 -11.94 23.25 -38.52
C SER A 492 -12.31 22.11 -37.57
N ILE A 493 -13.27 21.25 -37.96
CA ILE A 493 -13.71 20.09 -37.16
C ILE A 493 -12.54 19.15 -36.84
N ALA A 494 -11.70 18.85 -37.83
CA ALA A 494 -10.56 17.96 -37.66
C ALA A 494 -9.46 18.60 -36.79
N GLU A 495 -9.08 19.85 -37.05
CA GLU A 495 -8.07 20.57 -36.27
C GLU A 495 -8.46 20.75 -34.81
N GLU A 496 -9.73 21.08 -34.53
CA GLU A 496 -10.24 21.26 -33.17
C GLU A 496 -10.16 19.95 -32.36
N GLY A 497 -10.51 18.83 -32.99
CA GLY A 497 -10.38 17.49 -32.38
C GLY A 497 -8.93 17.07 -32.13
N LEU A 498 -8.04 17.36 -33.08
CA LEU A 498 -6.60 17.10 -32.93
C LEU A 498 -5.97 17.97 -31.83
N LYS A 499 -6.33 19.26 -31.73
CA LYS A 499 -5.88 20.15 -30.65
C LYS A 499 -6.33 19.66 -29.28
N ARG A 500 -7.57 19.17 -29.15
CA ARG A 500 -8.05 18.53 -27.92
C ARG A 500 -7.25 17.27 -27.56
N ALA A 501 -6.91 16.43 -28.53
CA ALA A 501 -6.10 15.25 -28.31
C ALA A 501 -4.70 15.60 -27.77
N VAL A 502 -4.03 16.63 -28.33
CA VAL A 502 -2.72 17.10 -27.82
C VAL A 502 -2.83 17.67 -26.41
N ALA A 503 -3.81 18.53 -26.16
CA ALA A 503 -4.00 19.13 -24.84
C ALA A 503 -4.17 18.05 -23.77
N ARG A 504 -4.97 17.01 -24.07
CA ARG A 504 -5.17 15.87 -23.18
C ARG A 504 -3.90 15.05 -22.99
N LEU A 505 -3.14 14.77 -24.05
CA LEU A 505 -1.85 14.06 -23.93
C LEU A 505 -0.85 14.80 -23.02
N ILE A 506 -0.79 16.12 -23.10
CA ILE A 506 0.07 16.96 -22.24
C ILE A 506 -0.41 16.93 -20.78
N GLU A 507 -1.73 17.05 -20.54
CA GLU A 507 -2.32 16.95 -19.21
C GLU A 507 -1.99 15.60 -18.55
N GLU A 508 -2.14 14.48 -19.29
CA GLU A 508 -1.81 13.14 -18.78
C GLU A 508 -0.31 12.97 -18.47
N ARG A 509 0.59 13.54 -19.30
CA ARG A 509 2.04 13.51 -19.01
C ARG A 509 2.37 14.27 -17.73
N ASN A 510 1.75 15.43 -17.52
CA ASN A 510 1.96 16.23 -16.32
C ASN A 510 1.41 15.52 -15.07
N GLN A 511 0.21 14.94 -15.16
CA GLN A 511 -0.38 14.16 -14.06
C GLN A 511 0.47 12.93 -13.70
N LEU A 512 1.06 12.25 -14.69
CA LEU A 512 1.99 11.15 -14.42
C LEU A 512 3.21 11.64 -13.63
N ASN A 513 3.83 12.74 -14.06
CA ASN A 513 5.00 13.31 -13.38
C ASN A 513 4.67 13.74 -11.95
N GLU A 514 3.54 14.42 -11.76
CA GLU A 514 3.07 14.85 -10.44
C GLU A 514 2.78 13.66 -9.53
N ALA A 515 2.06 12.65 -10.02
CA ALA A 515 1.79 11.43 -9.25
C ALA A 515 3.08 10.72 -8.83
N MET A 516 4.10 10.71 -9.68
CA MET A 516 5.40 10.10 -9.38
C MET A 516 6.20 10.89 -8.35
N ILE A 517 6.15 12.22 -8.38
CA ILE A 517 6.74 13.10 -7.35
C ILE A 517 6.05 12.88 -6.01
N VAL A 518 4.71 12.87 -5.99
CA VAL A 518 3.93 12.62 -4.76
C VAL A 518 4.30 11.26 -4.18
N ASN A 519 4.29 10.20 -4.98
CA ASN A 519 4.67 8.86 -4.52
C ASN A 519 6.12 8.80 -4.03
N GLY A 520 7.04 9.52 -4.68
CA GLY A 520 8.44 9.64 -4.26
C GLY A 520 8.59 10.31 -2.90
N ASN A 521 7.85 11.41 -2.67
CA ASN A 521 7.85 12.13 -1.39
C ASN A 521 7.18 11.32 -0.27
N GLU A 522 6.09 10.60 -0.57
CA GLU A 522 5.47 9.67 0.38
C GLU A 522 6.43 8.55 0.77
N LEU A 523 7.15 7.99 -0.20
CA LEU A 523 8.14 6.95 0.04
C LEU A 523 9.31 7.46 0.88
N GLU A 524 9.79 8.67 0.60
CA GLU A 524 10.80 9.36 1.42
C GLU A 524 10.30 9.57 2.86
N THR A 525 9.05 9.99 3.04
CA THR A 525 8.45 10.16 4.37
C THR A 525 8.38 8.84 5.13
N VAL A 526 7.97 7.76 4.47
CA VAL A 526 7.91 6.41 5.04
C VAL A 526 9.30 5.91 5.43
N ILE A 527 10.30 6.13 4.58
CA ILE A 527 11.69 5.74 4.85
C ILE A 527 12.28 6.56 5.99
N ASN A 528 12.06 7.87 6.03
CA ASN A 528 12.51 8.71 7.15
C ASN A 528 11.86 8.26 8.46
N THR A 529 10.55 7.96 8.45
CA THR A 529 9.85 7.41 9.62
C THR A 529 10.43 6.06 10.06
N PHE A 530 10.77 5.19 9.10
CA PHE A 530 11.46 3.93 9.38
C PHE A 530 12.84 4.16 10.00
N CYS A 531 13.65 5.05 9.42
CA CYS A 531 14.96 5.42 9.93
C CYS A 531 14.89 6.01 11.34
N ASP A 532 13.93 6.90 11.61
CA ASP A 532 13.73 7.49 12.92
C ASP A 532 13.32 6.42 13.95
N GLY A 533 12.40 5.52 13.60
CA GLY A 533 12.02 4.40 14.45
C GLY A 533 13.14 3.40 14.71
N VAL A 534 14.08 3.24 13.76
CA VAL A 534 15.30 2.44 13.95
C VAL A 534 16.32 3.17 14.82
N MET A 535 16.45 4.50 14.69
CA MET A 535 17.31 5.32 15.56
C MET A 535 16.81 5.37 17.00
N GLU A 536 15.50 5.28 17.27
CA GLU A 536 14.98 5.16 18.64
C GLU A 536 15.54 3.97 19.42
N LEU A 537 16.09 2.95 18.71
CA LEU A 537 16.72 1.77 19.30
C LEU A 537 18.16 2.00 19.80
N THR A 538 18.79 3.15 19.53
CA THR A 538 20.07 3.49 20.15
C THR A 538 19.91 3.81 21.64
N PHE A 539 18.69 4.13 22.09
CA PHE A 539 18.40 4.40 23.50
C PHE A 539 18.05 3.11 24.25
N ASN A 540 18.91 2.72 25.20
CA ASN A 540 18.79 1.49 26.01
C ASN A 540 17.41 1.29 26.67
N GLU A 541 16.74 2.36 27.12
CA GLU A 541 15.41 2.28 27.74
C GLU A 541 14.31 1.89 26.74
N ASN A 542 14.38 2.40 25.50
CA ASN A 542 13.43 2.07 24.43
C ASN A 542 13.57 0.60 24.02
N VAL A 543 14.81 0.13 23.89
CA VAL A 543 15.12 -1.28 23.56
C VAL A 543 14.55 -2.23 24.62
N ARG A 544 14.69 -1.88 25.90
CA ARG A 544 14.14 -2.69 27.01
C ARG A 544 12.62 -2.77 26.95
N GLN A 545 11.95 -1.63 26.75
CA GLN A 545 10.49 -1.59 26.61
C GLN A 545 10.02 -2.38 25.38
N LEU A 546 10.74 -2.29 24.27
CA LEU A 546 10.47 -3.03 23.06
C LEU A 546 10.64 -4.55 23.26
N ARG A 547 11.75 -5.00 23.86
CA ARG A 547 11.95 -6.42 24.20
C ARG A 547 10.81 -6.99 25.04
N MET A 548 10.33 -6.22 26.04
CA MET A 548 9.18 -6.63 26.84
C MET A 548 7.91 -6.76 25.98
N ARG A 549 7.68 -5.84 25.04
CA ARG A 549 6.52 -5.90 24.12
C ARG A 549 6.63 -7.09 23.16
N ILE A 550 7.79 -7.36 22.57
CA ILE A 550 8.02 -8.52 21.69
C ILE A 550 7.83 -9.83 22.45
N THR A 551 8.41 -9.94 23.66
CA THR A 551 8.26 -11.13 24.50
C THR A 551 6.79 -11.38 24.85
N LYS A 552 6.06 -10.32 25.22
CA LYS A 552 4.60 -10.41 25.43
C LYS A 552 3.89 -10.83 24.15
N ALA A 553 4.19 -10.22 23.01
CA ALA A 553 3.52 -10.47 21.73
C ALA A 553 3.79 -11.89 21.19
N LYS A 554 5.02 -12.40 21.30
CA LYS A 554 5.37 -13.80 21.02
C LYS A 554 4.59 -14.76 21.93
N ALA A 555 4.46 -14.45 23.22
CA ALA A 555 3.63 -15.24 24.14
C ALA A 555 2.15 -15.22 23.73
N THR A 556 1.61 -14.08 23.29
CA THR A 556 0.23 -14.00 22.78
C THR A 556 0.05 -14.72 21.45
N GLN A 557 1.03 -14.69 20.56
CA GLN A 557 0.99 -15.38 19.26
C GLN A 557 1.10 -16.89 19.43
N GLN A 558 1.99 -17.37 20.30
CA GLN A 558 2.05 -18.78 20.70
C GLN A 558 0.72 -19.22 21.35
N ALA A 559 0.11 -18.37 22.19
CA ALA A 559 -1.22 -18.63 22.74
C ALA A 559 -2.32 -18.63 21.65
N LYS A 560 -2.19 -17.81 20.60
CA LYS A 560 -3.11 -17.75 19.46
C LYS A 560 -2.97 -18.99 18.56
N GLU A 561 -1.76 -19.48 18.31
CA GLU A 561 -1.51 -20.73 17.59
C GLU A 561 -2.04 -21.94 18.36
N VAL A 562 -1.87 -21.95 19.69
CA VAL A 562 -2.51 -22.95 20.59
C VAL A 562 -4.03 -22.85 20.54
N ARG A 563 -4.59 -21.63 20.48
CA ARG A 563 -6.03 -21.38 20.30
C ARG A 563 -6.53 -21.79 18.91
N GLN A 564 -5.74 -21.64 17.85
CA GLN A 564 -6.07 -22.06 16.49
C GLN A 564 -6.12 -23.59 16.39
N ARG A 565 -5.17 -24.29 17.04
CA ARG A 565 -5.21 -25.75 17.22
C ARG A 565 -6.42 -26.22 18.06
N LEU A 566 -6.93 -25.40 18.97
CA LEU A 566 -8.17 -25.64 19.72
C LEU A 566 -9.44 -25.36 18.88
N GLU A 567 -9.40 -24.38 17.99
CA GLU A 567 -10.49 -24.07 17.05
C GLU A 567 -10.69 -25.18 16.02
N GLU A 568 -9.62 -25.79 15.51
CA GLU A 568 -9.70 -26.98 14.66
C GLU A 568 -10.41 -28.14 15.37
N LYS A 569 -10.17 -28.36 16.67
CA LYS A 569 -10.91 -29.34 17.50
C LYS A 569 -12.36 -28.94 17.80
N MET A 570 -12.71 -27.65 17.76
CA MET A 570 -14.09 -27.16 18.00
C MET A 570 -14.99 -27.20 16.75
N THR A 571 -14.42 -27.25 15.54
CA THR A 571 -15.19 -27.38 14.29
C THR A 571 -15.99 -28.69 14.21
N THR A 572 -15.60 -29.74 14.94
CA THR A 572 -16.34 -31.01 15.03
C THR A 572 -17.61 -30.91 15.89
N ARG A 573 -17.73 -29.90 16.77
CA ARG A 573 -18.92 -29.69 17.64
C ARG A 573 -19.91 -28.63 17.11
N LYS A 574 -19.46 -27.63 16.34
CA LYS A 574 -20.32 -26.56 15.81
C LYS A 574 -21.37 -27.02 14.79
N LYS A 575 -21.14 -28.14 14.08
CA LYS A 575 -22.13 -28.74 13.15
C LYS A 575 -23.43 -29.20 13.82
N ARG A 576 -23.47 -29.34 15.15
CA ARG A 576 -24.67 -29.78 15.88
C ARG A 576 -25.54 -28.63 16.41
N VAL A 577 -25.01 -27.40 16.49
CA VAL A 577 -25.73 -26.21 17.00
C VAL A 577 -26.32 -25.35 15.88
N ALA A 578 -25.67 -25.31 14.70
CA ALA A 578 -26.17 -24.57 13.53
C ALA A 578 -27.50 -25.11 12.98
N LEU A 579 -27.78 -26.40 13.17
CA LEU A 579 -29.06 -27.02 12.78
C LEU A 579 -30.25 -26.56 13.63
N VAL A 580 -30.01 -26.05 14.84
CA VAL A 580 -31.08 -25.58 15.75
C VAL A 580 -31.42 -24.10 15.52
N LEU A 581 -30.43 -23.29 15.11
CA LEU A 581 -30.63 -21.84 14.89
C LEU A 581 -31.25 -21.50 13.52
N LEU A 582 -31.09 -22.35 12.51
CA LEU A 582 -31.74 -22.18 11.20
C LEU A 582 -33.26 -22.46 11.23
N GLY A 583 -33.76 -23.15 12.26
CA GLY A 583 -35.20 -23.35 12.47
C GLY A 583 -35.94 -22.11 12.97
N ILE A 584 -35.24 -21.18 13.62
CA ILE A 584 -35.87 -20.00 14.27
C ILE A 584 -35.92 -18.79 13.32
N TYR A 585 -35.01 -18.72 12.34
CA TYR A 585 -34.91 -17.57 11.42
C TYR A 585 -35.96 -17.59 10.29
N ASN A 586 -36.46 -18.77 9.90
CA ASN A 586 -37.47 -18.89 8.85
C ASN A 586 -38.90 -18.59 9.32
N ASP A 587 -39.18 -18.67 10.64
CA ASP A 587 -40.50 -18.32 11.20
C ASP A 587 -40.71 -16.81 11.39
N VAL A 588 -39.63 -16.02 11.44
CA VAL A 588 -39.70 -14.55 11.62
C VAL A 588 -39.92 -13.81 10.30
N ARG A 589 -39.50 -14.38 9.17
CA ARG A 589 -39.62 -13.75 7.85
C ARG A 589 -41.04 -13.84 7.26
N HIS A 590 -41.84 -14.84 7.66
CA HIS A 590 -43.22 -15.00 7.21
C HIS A 590 -44.25 -14.13 7.97
N LYS A 591 -43.83 -13.39 9.01
CA LYS A 591 -44.70 -12.45 9.77
C LYS A 591 -44.46 -10.97 9.47
N LEU A 592 -43.50 -10.63 8.60
CA LEU A 592 -43.14 -9.23 8.29
C LEU A 592 -43.60 -8.74 6.90
N ASN A 593 -44.30 -9.57 6.13
CA ASN A 593 -44.86 -9.22 4.81
C ASN A 593 -46.39 -8.99 4.80
N SER A 594 -47.01 -8.73 5.95
CA SER A 594 -48.45 -8.40 6.04
C SER A 594 -48.74 -7.04 6.69
N LEU A 595 -47.80 -6.10 6.62
CA LEU A 595 -47.96 -4.72 7.11
C LEU A 595 -47.49 -3.71 6.06
N SER A 596 -47.97 -3.85 4.82
CA SER A 596 -47.70 -2.90 3.72
C SER A 596 -48.94 -2.58 2.87
N GLU A 597 -50.13 -2.56 3.47
CA GLU A 597 -51.36 -2.15 2.78
C GLU A 597 -52.21 -1.23 3.67
N SER A 598 -51.70 -0.05 3.99
CA SER A 598 -52.55 1.07 4.46
C SER A 598 -51.71 2.33 4.62
N PHE A 599 -51.47 3.08 3.53
CA PHE A 599 -51.25 4.53 3.57
C PHE A 599 -51.24 5.08 2.13
N VAL A 600 -52.43 5.13 1.51
CA VAL A 600 -52.64 5.86 0.26
C VAL A 600 -53.94 6.64 0.42
N LEU A 601 -53.85 7.90 0.84
CA LEU A 601 -54.95 8.88 0.76
C LEU A 601 -54.38 10.28 0.99
N THR A 602 -54.02 10.97 -0.10
CA THR A 602 -54.28 12.40 -0.39
C THR A 602 -53.30 12.91 -1.45
N ALA A 603 -53.73 12.92 -2.72
CA ALA A 603 -53.07 13.71 -3.75
C ALA A 603 -54.15 14.60 -4.41
N LYS A 604 -54.02 15.90 -4.18
CA LYS A 604 -54.82 16.97 -4.80
C LYS A 604 -54.59 16.92 -6.33
N LYS A 605 -55.67 16.98 -7.12
CA LYS A 605 -55.61 17.05 -8.60
C LYS A 605 -54.80 18.29 -9.03
N PRO A 606 -53.74 18.16 -9.83
CA PRO A 606 -53.07 19.30 -10.44
C PRO A 606 -53.80 19.73 -11.73
N GLU A 607 -53.88 21.03 -11.95
CA GLU A 607 -54.35 21.63 -13.21
C GLU A 607 -53.35 21.36 -14.33
N ILE A 608 -53.87 21.02 -15.52
CA ILE A 608 -53.09 20.66 -16.71
C ILE A 608 -52.75 21.97 -17.44
N SER A 609 -51.47 22.34 -17.54
CA SER A 609 -51.03 23.45 -18.39
C SER A 609 -49.67 23.18 -19.05
N LYS A 610 -49.54 23.70 -20.28
CA LYS A 610 -48.44 23.87 -21.29
C LYS A 610 -46.95 23.54 -21.02
N GLN A 611 -46.59 22.89 -19.92
CA GLN A 611 -45.21 22.67 -19.47
C GLN A 611 -44.32 21.87 -20.43
N VAL A 612 -44.87 20.92 -21.21
CA VAL A 612 -44.07 20.12 -22.16
C VAL A 612 -43.63 20.96 -23.34
N SER A 613 -44.51 21.78 -23.91
CA SER A 613 -44.17 22.68 -25.02
C SER A 613 -43.13 23.72 -24.62
N ASP A 614 -43.23 24.28 -23.40
CA ASP A 614 -42.24 25.22 -22.86
C ASP A 614 -40.89 24.54 -22.63
N PHE A 615 -40.89 23.34 -22.04
CA PHE A 615 -39.68 22.52 -21.87
C PHE A 615 -39.00 22.19 -23.20
N LEU A 616 -39.77 21.87 -24.25
CA LEU A 616 -39.25 21.57 -25.59
C LEU A 616 -38.61 22.79 -26.24
N LEU A 617 -39.20 23.98 -26.07
CA LEU A 617 -38.66 25.23 -26.62
C LEU A 617 -37.31 25.61 -25.98
N GLU A 618 -37.23 25.51 -24.64
CA GLU A 618 -35.97 25.72 -23.89
C GLU A 618 -34.91 24.68 -24.26
N SER A 619 -35.32 23.42 -24.41
CA SER A 619 -34.46 22.28 -24.77
C SER A 619 -33.82 22.44 -26.15
N GLN A 620 -34.57 22.90 -27.15
CA GLN A 620 -34.06 23.10 -28.50
C GLN A 620 -33.00 24.21 -28.55
N GLN A 621 -33.21 25.31 -27.83
CA GLN A 621 -32.25 26.41 -27.71
C GLN A 621 -30.95 25.98 -27.01
N ALA A 622 -31.02 25.06 -26.06
CA ALA A 622 -29.84 24.51 -25.39
C ALA A 622 -29.03 23.61 -26.33
N ILE A 623 -29.70 22.76 -27.11
CA ILE A 623 -29.04 21.86 -28.07
C ILE A 623 -28.33 22.65 -29.17
N ASP A 624 -28.94 23.72 -29.68
CA ASP A 624 -28.36 24.52 -30.77
C ASP A 624 -27.04 25.21 -30.40
N LYS A 625 -26.77 25.43 -29.10
CA LYS A 625 -25.52 26.01 -28.60
C LYS A 625 -24.36 25.01 -28.50
N LEU A 626 -24.62 23.72 -28.65
CA LEU A 626 -23.59 22.68 -28.52
C LEU A 626 -22.67 22.60 -29.76
N PRO A 627 -21.38 22.27 -29.58
CA PRO A 627 -20.46 22.01 -30.69
C PRO A 627 -20.98 20.92 -31.63
N LEU A 628 -20.69 21.05 -32.93
CA LEU A 628 -21.18 20.14 -33.97
C LEU A 628 -20.80 18.68 -33.69
N ILE A 629 -19.57 18.45 -33.20
CA ILE A 629 -19.08 17.10 -32.88
C ILE A 629 -19.86 16.45 -31.73
N TYR A 630 -20.26 17.23 -30.72
CA TYR A 630 -21.03 16.76 -29.59
C TYR A 630 -22.49 16.50 -29.98
N LYS A 631 -23.09 17.37 -30.81
CA LYS A 631 -24.41 17.13 -31.43
C LYS A 631 -24.42 15.81 -32.20
N ARG A 632 -23.38 15.55 -33.00
CA ARG A 632 -23.27 14.35 -33.83
C ARG A 632 -23.15 13.06 -33.02
N LEU A 633 -22.35 13.05 -31.95
CA LEU A 633 -22.20 11.88 -31.06
C LEU A 633 -23.50 11.45 -30.35
N TYR A 634 -24.42 12.40 -30.17
CA TYR A 634 -25.68 12.20 -29.44
C TYR A 634 -26.93 12.25 -30.35
N GLN A 635 -26.76 12.13 -31.67
CA GLN A 635 -27.87 11.97 -32.61
C GLN A 635 -28.70 10.71 -32.27
N ILE A 636 -30.03 10.85 -32.32
CA ILE A 636 -30.98 9.76 -32.06
C ILE A 636 -31.22 8.97 -33.35
N GLU A 637 -30.15 8.50 -33.95
CA GLU A 637 -30.18 7.70 -35.18
C GLU A 637 -29.65 6.30 -34.90
N PRO A 638 -30.09 5.28 -35.66
CA PRO A 638 -29.51 3.96 -35.54
C PRO A 638 -28.00 4.02 -35.82
N LEU A 639 -27.19 3.56 -34.87
CA LEU A 639 -25.74 3.50 -35.02
C LEU A 639 -25.33 2.78 -36.33
N GLU A 640 -24.60 3.50 -37.18
CA GLU A 640 -23.88 2.97 -38.33
C GLU A 640 -22.43 2.63 -37.96
N ASP A 641 -21.82 3.44 -37.09
CA ASP A 641 -20.50 3.23 -36.52
C ASP A 641 -20.53 2.24 -35.34
N LEU A 642 -19.77 1.16 -35.46
CA LEU A 642 -19.77 0.03 -34.53
C LEU A 642 -19.02 0.34 -33.23
N GLU A 643 -18.16 1.37 -33.22
CA GLU A 643 -17.40 1.74 -32.03
C GLU A 643 -18.31 2.22 -30.89
N LEU A 644 -19.45 2.83 -31.22
CA LEU A 644 -20.42 3.35 -30.24
C LEU A 644 -21.39 2.29 -29.70
N PHE A 645 -21.35 1.05 -30.22
CA PHE A 645 -22.23 -0.04 -29.79
C PHE A 645 -21.69 -0.69 -28.49
N GLU A 646 -22.59 -0.97 -27.55
CA GLU A 646 -22.25 -1.51 -26.23
C GLU A 646 -23.31 -2.54 -25.78
N GLY A 647 -22.85 -3.69 -25.28
CA GLY A 647 -23.72 -4.75 -24.73
C GLY A 647 -24.27 -5.76 -25.75
N ARG A 648 -25.43 -6.36 -25.43
CA ARG A 648 -26.21 -7.29 -26.28
C ARG A 648 -25.51 -8.60 -26.73
N LYS A 649 -24.53 -9.08 -25.96
CA LYS A 649 -23.73 -10.27 -26.31
C LYS A 649 -24.56 -11.56 -26.34
N ASP A 650 -25.46 -11.75 -25.37
CA ASP A 650 -26.30 -12.95 -25.29
C ASP A 650 -27.31 -13.03 -26.44
N GLU A 651 -27.92 -11.88 -26.75
CA GLU A 651 -28.86 -11.72 -27.86
C GLU A 651 -28.16 -12.02 -29.20
N PHE A 652 -26.94 -11.51 -29.40
CA PHE A 652 -26.14 -11.80 -30.59
C PHE A 652 -25.77 -13.29 -30.72
N VAL A 653 -25.38 -13.93 -29.61
CA VAL A 653 -25.10 -15.38 -29.58
C VAL A 653 -26.35 -16.19 -29.96
N THR A 654 -27.52 -15.77 -29.52
CA THR A 654 -28.79 -16.44 -29.84
C THR A 654 -29.13 -16.31 -31.32
N LEU A 655 -28.94 -15.13 -31.90
CA LEU A 655 -29.13 -14.91 -33.35
C LEU A 655 -28.18 -15.78 -34.18
N LYS A 656 -26.91 -15.89 -33.76
CA LYS A 656 -25.93 -16.76 -34.41
C LYS A 656 -26.34 -18.23 -34.37
N LYS A 657 -26.82 -18.70 -33.21
CA LYS A 657 -27.35 -20.07 -33.06
C LYS A 657 -28.55 -20.33 -33.98
N ALA A 658 -29.45 -19.36 -34.13
CA ALA A 658 -30.58 -19.47 -35.03
C ALA A 658 -30.13 -19.63 -36.50
N PHE A 659 -29.16 -18.81 -36.91
CA PHE A 659 -28.57 -18.92 -38.25
C PHE A 659 -27.88 -20.27 -38.49
N GLU A 660 -27.08 -20.76 -37.53
CA GLU A 660 -26.44 -22.08 -37.61
C GLU A 660 -27.47 -23.23 -37.68
N SER A 661 -28.57 -23.12 -36.95
CA SER A 661 -29.68 -24.09 -36.98
C SER A 661 -30.37 -24.11 -38.35
N TRP A 662 -30.62 -22.94 -38.92
CA TRP A 662 -31.15 -22.80 -40.29
C TRP A 662 -30.24 -23.41 -41.35
N GLN A 663 -28.92 -23.21 -41.22
CA GLN A 663 -27.95 -23.81 -42.15
C GLN A 663 -27.99 -25.34 -42.15
N LYS A 664 -28.34 -25.96 -41.01
CA LYS A 664 -28.58 -27.40 -40.87
C LYS A 664 -29.93 -27.88 -41.43
N GLY A 665 -30.75 -26.98 -41.96
CA GLY A 665 -32.05 -27.28 -42.56
C GLY A 665 -33.23 -27.30 -41.59
N HIS A 666 -33.02 -26.87 -40.34
CA HIS A 666 -34.10 -26.76 -39.35
C HIS A 666 -34.93 -25.48 -39.56
N TYR A 667 -36.18 -25.52 -39.10
CA TYR A 667 -36.99 -24.31 -38.97
C TYR A 667 -36.37 -23.41 -37.91
N ALA A 668 -36.06 -22.17 -38.29
CA ALA A 668 -35.31 -21.22 -37.46
C ALA A 668 -35.71 -19.77 -37.74
N ALA A 669 -36.98 -19.55 -38.09
CA ALA A 669 -37.52 -18.19 -38.20
C ALA A 669 -37.28 -17.44 -36.89
N THR A 670 -36.65 -16.27 -37.00
CA THR A 670 -36.17 -15.51 -35.86
C THR A 670 -36.87 -14.17 -35.79
N VAL A 671 -37.33 -13.80 -34.61
CA VAL A 671 -37.83 -12.46 -34.32
C VAL A 671 -36.95 -11.79 -33.27
N VAL A 672 -36.69 -10.50 -33.47
CA VAL A 672 -36.02 -9.61 -32.51
C VAL A 672 -37.05 -8.63 -31.96
N LEU A 673 -37.17 -8.58 -30.64
CA LEU A 673 -38.14 -7.75 -29.94
C LEU A 673 -37.42 -6.66 -29.15
N GLY A 674 -37.94 -5.45 -29.17
CA GLY A 674 -37.39 -4.36 -28.36
C GLY A 674 -38.42 -3.27 -28.10
N GLU A 675 -38.19 -2.44 -27.09
CA GLU A 675 -38.95 -1.19 -26.98
C GLU A 675 -38.55 -0.24 -28.12
N LYS A 676 -39.49 0.63 -28.54
CA LYS A 676 -39.17 1.68 -29.49
C LYS A 676 -38.06 2.56 -28.90
N TRP A 677 -37.06 2.87 -29.72
CA TRP A 677 -35.86 3.60 -29.29
C TRP A 677 -34.96 2.87 -28.28
N GLY A 678 -35.17 1.56 -28.10
CA GLY A 678 -34.32 0.67 -27.29
C GLY A 678 -33.07 0.13 -28.00
N GLY A 679 -32.79 0.58 -29.24
CA GLY A 679 -31.61 0.15 -30.02
C GLY A 679 -31.82 -1.07 -30.92
N LEU A 680 -33.06 -1.37 -31.32
CA LEU A 680 -33.39 -2.56 -32.13
C LEU A 680 -32.73 -2.57 -33.51
N THR A 681 -32.87 -1.49 -34.28
CA THR A 681 -32.21 -1.35 -35.59
C THR A 681 -30.68 -1.32 -35.44
N SER A 682 -30.15 -0.70 -34.38
CA SER A 682 -28.70 -0.71 -34.08
C SER A 682 -28.17 -2.12 -33.78
N PHE A 683 -28.93 -2.94 -33.06
CA PHE A 683 -28.58 -4.35 -32.83
C PHE A 683 -28.58 -5.16 -34.13
N ILE A 684 -29.53 -4.91 -35.04
CA ILE A 684 -29.53 -5.54 -36.36
C ILE A 684 -28.30 -5.10 -37.17
N ASN A 685 -27.98 -3.80 -37.22
CA ASN A 685 -26.78 -3.29 -37.89
C ASN A 685 -25.50 -3.96 -37.34
N TYR A 686 -25.35 -3.98 -36.01
CA TYR A 686 -24.24 -4.63 -35.32
C TYR A 686 -24.14 -6.13 -35.67
N SER A 687 -25.28 -6.81 -35.67
CA SER A 687 -25.33 -8.24 -35.97
C SER A 687 -24.93 -8.55 -37.40
N LEU A 688 -25.35 -7.74 -38.36
CA LEU A 688 -25.02 -7.92 -39.78
C LEU A 688 -23.51 -7.74 -40.04
N SER A 689 -22.88 -6.75 -39.41
CA SER A 689 -21.46 -6.49 -39.59
C SER A 689 -20.57 -7.56 -38.96
N HIS A 690 -20.96 -8.10 -37.80
CA HIS A 690 -20.16 -9.06 -37.04
C HIS A 690 -20.43 -10.53 -37.43
N ALA A 691 -21.67 -10.89 -37.77
CA ALA A 691 -22.01 -12.27 -38.11
C ALA A 691 -21.52 -12.68 -39.51
N ARG A 692 -21.29 -11.71 -40.42
CA ARG A 692 -20.86 -11.92 -41.82
C ARG A 692 -21.60 -13.08 -42.50
N PHE A 693 -22.91 -12.90 -42.72
CA PHE A 693 -23.72 -13.92 -43.40
C PHE A 693 -23.19 -14.17 -44.84
N PRO A 694 -22.90 -15.43 -45.23
CA PRO A 694 -22.36 -15.77 -46.55
C PRO A 694 -23.43 -15.79 -47.67
N PHE A 695 -24.58 -15.17 -47.48
CA PHE A 695 -25.72 -15.19 -48.40
C PHE A 695 -26.20 -13.77 -48.72
N THR A 696 -26.92 -13.60 -49.83
CA THR A 696 -27.54 -12.32 -50.18
C THR A 696 -28.50 -11.88 -49.09
N ILE A 697 -28.31 -10.65 -48.58
CA ILE A 697 -29.17 -10.03 -47.58
C ILE A 697 -30.16 -9.11 -48.29
N THR A 698 -31.45 -9.28 -48.01
CA THR A 698 -32.51 -8.37 -48.46
C THR A 698 -33.20 -7.81 -47.24
N ARG A 699 -33.17 -6.49 -47.07
CA ARG A 699 -33.68 -5.79 -45.91
C ARG A 699 -34.76 -4.80 -46.32
N MET A 700 -35.88 -4.79 -45.61
CA MET A 700 -36.96 -3.83 -45.78
C MET A 700 -37.45 -3.39 -44.41
N LYS A 701 -37.58 -2.08 -44.22
CA LYS A 701 -38.31 -1.49 -43.09
C LYS A 701 -39.75 -1.23 -43.53
N LEU A 702 -40.70 -1.77 -42.79
CA LEU A 702 -42.12 -1.67 -43.13
C LEU A 702 -42.66 -0.31 -42.71
N GLU A 703 -43.41 0.34 -43.59
CA GLU A 703 -44.01 1.66 -43.36
C GLU A 703 -45.46 1.68 -43.85
N GLY A 704 -46.30 2.41 -43.12
CA GLY A 704 -47.75 2.47 -43.36
C GLY A 704 -48.45 1.23 -42.81
N ASN A 705 -49.37 1.42 -41.88
CA ASN A 705 -50.08 0.36 -41.16
C ASN A 705 -51.11 -0.39 -42.04
N GLY A 706 -50.72 -0.90 -43.21
CA GLY A 706 -51.59 -1.68 -44.08
C GLY A 706 -51.83 -3.08 -43.54
N CYS A 707 -53.06 -3.59 -43.68
CA CYS A 707 -53.48 -4.84 -43.04
C CYS A 707 -54.11 -5.87 -44.00
N ASN A 708 -54.29 -5.54 -45.28
CA ASN A 708 -54.94 -6.40 -46.26
C ASN A 708 -53.92 -7.07 -47.20
N GLU A 709 -54.42 -8.01 -48.01
CA GLU A 709 -53.62 -8.77 -48.97
C GLU A 709 -52.92 -7.89 -50.01
N ASP A 710 -53.62 -6.94 -50.63
CA ASP A 710 -53.05 -6.04 -51.64
C ASP A 710 -51.82 -5.29 -51.11
N HIS A 711 -51.91 -4.79 -49.87
CA HIS A 711 -50.78 -4.11 -49.23
C HIS A 711 -49.61 -5.05 -49.02
N PHE A 712 -49.86 -6.28 -48.55
CA PHE A 712 -48.79 -7.25 -48.34
C PHE A 712 -48.08 -7.62 -49.65
N ILE A 713 -48.82 -7.82 -50.74
CA ILE A 713 -48.23 -8.06 -52.07
C ILE A 713 -47.41 -6.86 -52.52
N GLN A 714 -47.88 -5.62 -52.30
CA GLN A 714 -47.12 -4.42 -52.63
C GLN A 714 -45.81 -4.30 -51.84
N VAL A 715 -45.82 -4.67 -50.56
CA VAL A 715 -44.61 -4.77 -49.73
C VAL A 715 -43.63 -5.79 -50.33
N MET A 716 -44.11 -6.95 -50.78
CA MET A 716 -43.25 -7.99 -51.39
C MET A 716 -42.68 -7.56 -52.74
N ARG A 717 -43.48 -6.88 -53.60
CA ARG A 717 -42.99 -6.28 -54.85
C ARG A 717 -41.84 -5.31 -54.60
N THR A 718 -42.00 -4.45 -53.59
CA THR A 718 -40.99 -3.45 -53.20
C THR A 718 -39.73 -4.11 -52.63
N THR A 719 -39.91 -5.08 -51.72
CA THR A 719 -38.83 -5.79 -51.03
C THR A 719 -37.92 -6.54 -52.00
N PHE A 720 -38.50 -7.21 -53.00
CA PHE A 720 -37.75 -8.02 -53.97
C PHE A 720 -37.55 -7.35 -55.33
N LYS A 721 -38.00 -6.09 -55.49
CA LYS A 721 -37.96 -5.32 -56.74
C LYS A 721 -38.53 -6.11 -57.92
N ASN A 722 -39.71 -6.70 -57.73
CA ASN A 722 -40.37 -7.52 -58.72
C ASN A 722 -41.87 -7.18 -58.80
N ASP A 723 -42.25 -6.43 -59.83
CA ASP A 723 -43.62 -5.95 -60.02
C ASP A 723 -44.59 -7.02 -60.55
N THR A 724 -44.08 -8.22 -60.90
CA THR A 724 -44.92 -9.29 -61.47
C THR A 724 -45.79 -10.01 -60.44
N PHE A 725 -45.50 -9.89 -59.15
CA PHE A 725 -46.26 -10.58 -58.10
C PHE A 725 -47.68 -10.07 -58.03
N THR A 726 -48.68 -10.93 -58.14
CA THR A 726 -50.10 -10.60 -57.99
C THR A 726 -50.77 -11.33 -56.83
N GLN A 727 -50.20 -12.48 -56.44
CA GLN A 727 -50.72 -13.38 -55.42
C GLN A 727 -49.59 -13.96 -54.57
N LEU A 728 -49.92 -14.47 -53.38
CA LEU A 728 -48.96 -14.96 -52.40
C LEU A 728 -48.12 -16.15 -52.92
N GLU A 729 -48.74 -17.07 -53.64
CA GLU A 729 -48.11 -18.26 -54.23
C GLU A 729 -46.92 -17.92 -55.14
N GLU A 730 -46.99 -16.80 -55.88
CA GLU A 730 -45.91 -16.37 -56.77
C GLU A 730 -44.66 -15.94 -55.99
N VAL A 731 -44.86 -15.26 -54.86
CA VAL A 731 -43.77 -14.85 -53.96
C VAL A 731 -43.11 -16.09 -53.35
N ILE A 732 -43.91 -17.06 -52.89
CA ILE A 732 -43.42 -18.32 -52.31
C ILE A 732 -42.60 -19.10 -53.34
N ASN A 733 -43.10 -19.23 -54.58
CA ASN A 733 -42.41 -19.93 -55.66
C ASN A 733 -41.10 -19.24 -56.03
N TYR A 734 -41.06 -17.91 -56.10
CA TYR A 734 -39.84 -17.14 -56.33
C TYR A 734 -38.79 -17.37 -55.22
N LEU A 735 -39.21 -17.37 -53.96
CA LEU A 735 -38.29 -17.56 -52.82
C LEU A 735 -37.78 -18.99 -52.70
N ASN A 736 -38.57 -19.99 -53.13
CA ASN A 736 -38.14 -21.39 -53.11
C ASN A 736 -37.32 -21.83 -54.33
N SER A 737 -37.45 -21.13 -55.46
CA SER A 737 -36.67 -21.41 -56.67
C SER A 737 -35.34 -20.63 -56.74
N SER A 738 -35.17 -19.62 -55.89
CA SER A 738 -33.96 -18.80 -55.82
C SER A 738 -32.89 -19.37 -54.89
N SER A 739 -31.65 -18.86 -55.00
CA SER A 739 -30.56 -19.22 -54.10
C SER A 739 -30.87 -18.85 -52.65
N LYS A 740 -30.32 -19.61 -51.70
CA LYS A 740 -30.43 -19.33 -50.26
C LYS A 740 -30.12 -17.86 -49.95
N ARG A 741 -30.97 -17.24 -49.12
CA ARG A 741 -30.87 -15.81 -48.78
C ARG A 741 -31.29 -15.51 -47.35
N VAL A 742 -30.89 -14.35 -46.85
CA VAL A 742 -31.34 -13.79 -45.57
C VAL A 742 -32.32 -12.66 -45.89
N VAL A 743 -33.53 -12.72 -45.31
CA VAL A 743 -34.52 -11.65 -45.44
C VAL A 743 -34.76 -11.03 -44.07
N ILE A 744 -34.63 -9.71 -44.01
CA ILE A 744 -34.83 -8.91 -42.80
C ILE A 744 -36.05 -8.01 -43.02
N LEU A 745 -37.11 -8.25 -42.25
CA LEU A 745 -38.28 -7.38 -42.23
C LEU A 745 -38.37 -6.68 -40.89
N GLU A 746 -38.18 -5.37 -40.89
CA GLU A 746 -38.29 -4.56 -39.69
C GLU A 746 -39.68 -3.95 -39.52
N ASP A 747 -40.09 -3.80 -38.28
CA ASP A 747 -41.31 -3.11 -37.86
C ASP A 747 -42.63 -3.79 -38.31
N ILE A 748 -42.80 -5.09 -38.03
CA ILE A 748 -44.02 -5.83 -38.41
C ILE A 748 -45.31 -5.31 -37.78
N GLN A 749 -45.21 -4.46 -36.77
CA GLN A 749 -46.37 -3.74 -36.23
C GLN A 749 -47.12 -2.93 -37.31
N ASN A 750 -46.47 -2.66 -38.45
CA ASN A 750 -47.06 -2.03 -39.62
C ASN A 750 -47.86 -2.97 -40.54
N LEU A 751 -47.94 -4.27 -40.24
CA LEU A 751 -48.71 -5.26 -41.03
C LEU A 751 -50.07 -5.63 -40.44
N PHE A 752 -50.54 -4.90 -39.43
CA PHE A 752 -51.85 -5.17 -38.83
C PHE A 752 -52.52 -3.90 -38.31
N GLN A 753 -53.84 -3.96 -38.18
CA GLN A 753 -54.66 -2.97 -37.50
C GLN A 753 -55.54 -3.66 -36.46
N ARG A 754 -55.72 -3.07 -35.27
CA ARG A 754 -56.61 -3.61 -34.24
C ARG A 754 -58.07 -3.35 -34.58
N LYS A 755 -58.57 -4.08 -35.58
CA LYS A 755 -59.96 -4.07 -36.08
C LYS A 755 -60.36 -5.45 -36.61
N VAL A 756 -61.63 -5.63 -36.91
CA VAL A 756 -62.13 -6.84 -37.61
C VAL A 756 -61.40 -6.99 -38.95
N ASN A 757 -60.93 -8.20 -39.26
CA ASN A 757 -60.11 -8.53 -40.44
C ASN A 757 -58.78 -7.75 -40.53
N GLY A 758 -58.30 -7.18 -39.43
CA GLY A 758 -57.09 -6.38 -39.42
C GLY A 758 -55.76 -7.16 -39.36
N PHE A 759 -55.77 -8.48 -39.51
CA PHE A 759 -54.59 -9.36 -39.39
C PHE A 759 -54.22 -10.11 -40.67
N GLU A 760 -54.89 -9.85 -41.80
CA GLU A 760 -54.71 -10.63 -43.04
C GLU A 760 -53.27 -10.58 -43.54
N ALA A 761 -52.67 -9.39 -43.66
CA ALA A 761 -51.27 -9.24 -44.07
C ALA A 761 -50.29 -9.96 -43.13
N MET A 762 -50.56 -9.97 -41.82
CA MET A 762 -49.77 -10.70 -40.84
C MET A 762 -49.87 -12.22 -41.03
N GLN A 763 -51.08 -12.74 -41.31
CA GLN A 763 -51.27 -14.17 -41.59
C GLN A 763 -50.52 -14.58 -42.87
N MET A 764 -50.50 -13.74 -43.90
CA MET A 764 -49.73 -13.97 -45.12
C MET A 764 -48.22 -14.01 -44.87
N LEU A 765 -47.71 -13.14 -43.98
CA LEU A 765 -46.31 -13.20 -43.54
C LEU A 765 -45.97 -14.56 -42.96
N PHE A 766 -46.79 -15.10 -42.05
CA PHE A 766 -46.54 -16.41 -41.45
C PHE A 766 -46.56 -17.53 -42.50
N GLN A 767 -47.46 -17.45 -43.48
CA GLN A 767 -47.50 -18.42 -44.57
C GLN A 767 -46.22 -18.39 -45.41
N ILE A 768 -45.72 -17.20 -45.77
CA ILE A 768 -44.44 -17.07 -46.48
C ILE A 768 -43.29 -17.63 -45.66
N VAL A 769 -43.18 -17.24 -44.39
CA VAL A 769 -42.07 -17.67 -43.51
C VAL A 769 -42.06 -19.20 -43.41
N ASN A 770 -43.22 -19.81 -43.18
CA ASN A 770 -43.35 -21.25 -43.04
C ASN A 770 -43.13 -21.99 -44.37
N LYS A 771 -43.64 -21.48 -45.50
CA LYS A 771 -43.47 -22.16 -46.81
C LYS A 771 -42.08 -21.96 -47.44
N THR A 772 -41.26 -21.03 -46.93
CA THR A 772 -39.94 -20.69 -47.52
C THR A 772 -38.74 -20.96 -46.60
N TYR A 773 -38.97 -21.50 -45.40
CA TYR A 773 -37.94 -21.64 -44.36
C TYR A 773 -36.67 -22.40 -44.77
N LYS A 774 -36.74 -23.31 -45.75
CA LYS A 774 -35.57 -24.08 -46.22
C LYS A 774 -34.58 -23.22 -47.01
N ASN A 775 -35.10 -22.20 -47.70
CA ASN A 775 -34.33 -21.35 -48.63
C ASN A 775 -34.14 -19.92 -48.11
N VAL A 776 -34.98 -19.47 -47.18
CA VAL A 776 -34.91 -18.12 -46.61
C VAL A 776 -34.70 -18.18 -45.10
N PHE A 777 -33.65 -17.52 -44.62
CA PHE A 777 -33.50 -17.21 -43.20
C PHE A 777 -34.21 -15.90 -42.89
N TRP A 778 -35.32 -15.99 -42.16
CA TRP A 778 -36.13 -14.83 -41.80
C TRP A 778 -35.68 -14.24 -40.46
N ILE A 779 -35.31 -12.96 -40.48
CA ILE A 779 -35.09 -12.13 -39.30
C ILE A 779 -36.16 -11.04 -39.31
N ILE A 780 -37.01 -11.05 -38.31
CA ILE A 780 -38.15 -10.15 -38.22
C ILE A 780 -37.98 -9.26 -37.00
N SER A 781 -38.46 -8.01 -37.03
CA SER A 781 -38.49 -7.18 -35.82
C SER A 781 -39.88 -6.67 -35.47
N SER A 782 -40.12 -6.52 -34.16
CA SER A 782 -41.36 -5.98 -33.61
C SER A 782 -41.10 -5.22 -32.32
N THR A 783 -42.03 -4.31 -31.96
CA THR A 783 -42.02 -3.75 -30.60
C THR A 783 -42.51 -4.79 -29.58
N VAL A 784 -41.97 -4.75 -28.35
CA VAL A 784 -42.40 -5.67 -27.27
C VAL A 784 -43.90 -5.56 -26.96
N TYR A 785 -44.48 -4.37 -27.04
CA TYR A 785 -45.90 -4.14 -26.74
C TYR A 785 -46.81 -4.70 -27.82
N THR A 786 -46.45 -4.48 -29.09
CA THR A 786 -47.12 -5.13 -30.22
C THR A 786 -47.03 -6.64 -30.10
N TRP A 787 -45.84 -7.17 -29.83
CA TRP A 787 -45.63 -8.61 -29.72
C TRP A 787 -46.47 -9.24 -28.62
N SER A 788 -46.50 -8.64 -27.43
CA SER A 788 -47.35 -9.12 -26.31
C SER A 788 -48.84 -9.13 -26.67
N TYR A 789 -49.30 -8.13 -27.42
CA TYR A 789 -50.67 -8.07 -27.92
C TYR A 789 -50.95 -9.20 -28.95
N LEU A 790 -50.06 -9.39 -29.92
CA LEU A 790 -50.20 -10.42 -30.96
C LEU A 790 -50.07 -11.84 -30.40
N GLU A 791 -49.24 -12.05 -29.37
CA GLU A 791 -49.13 -13.32 -28.65
C GLU A 791 -50.47 -13.70 -28.04
N LYS A 792 -51.16 -12.75 -27.39
CA LYS A 792 -52.46 -13.00 -26.76
C LYS A 792 -53.62 -13.12 -27.75
N THR A 793 -53.49 -12.52 -28.93
CA THR A 793 -54.62 -12.40 -29.88
C THR A 793 -54.57 -13.48 -30.96
N ILE A 794 -53.38 -13.80 -31.47
CA ILE A 794 -53.19 -14.72 -32.61
C ILE A 794 -52.10 -15.77 -32.37
N ASN A 795 -51.60 -15.92 -31.14
CA ASN A 795 -50.51 -16.84 -30.76
C ASN A 795 -49.29 -16.72 -31.68
N ILE A 796 -48.84 -15.48 -31.94
CA ILE A 796 -47.74 -15.22 -32.89
C ILE A 796 -46.43 -15.97 -32.56
N ASN A 797 -46.21 -16.27 -31.27
CA ASN A 797 -45.03 -16.98 -30.79
C ASN A 797 -44.89 -18.40 -31.40
N GLU A 798 -45.99 -19.07 -31.77
CA GLU A 798 -45.94 -20.40 -32.38
C GLU A 798 -45.30 -20.42 -33.78
N TYR A 799 -45.24 -19.27 -34.45
CA TYR A 799 -44.69 -19.16 -35.81
C TYR A 799 -43.17 -18.92 -35.83
N PHE A 800 -42.52 -18.72 -34.67
CA PHE A 800 -41.09 -18.38 -34.60
C PHE A 800 -40.34 -19.32 -33.66
N SER A 801 -39.22 -19.88 -34.12
CA SER A 801 -38.40 -20.78 -33.29
C SER A 801 -37.47 -20.04 -32.34
N TYR A 802 -37.11 -18.80 -32.69
CA TYR A 802 -36.20 -17.98 -31.91
C TYR A 802 -36.84 -16.62 -31.67
N VAL A 803 -37.14 -16.33 -30.41
CA VAL A 803 -37.65 -15.04 -29.96
C VAL A 803 -36.55 -14.36 -29.14
N ILE A 804 -35.92 -13.33 -29.72
CA ILE A 804 -34.78 -12.62 -29.14
C ILE A 804 -35.29 -11.28 -28.60
N GLU A 805 -35.63 -11.24 -27.32
CA GLU A 805 -35.99 -10.00 -26.65
C GLU A 805 -34.74 -9.23 -26.19
N LEU A 806 -34.62 -7.98 -26.62
CA LEU A 806 -33.61 -7.04 -26.15
C LEU A 806 -33.92 -6.68 -24.70
N LYS A 807 -33.22 -7.34 -23.77
CA LYS A 807 -33.40 -7.17 -22.33
C LYS A 807 -33.23 -5.71 -21.87
N THR A 808 -33.69 -5.39 -20.68
CA THR A 808 -33.39 -4.08 -20.08
C THR A 808 -31.88 -3.93 -19.84
N MET A 809 -31.30 -2.82 -20.32
CA MET A 809 -29.91 -2.47 -20.04
C MET A 809 -29.71 -2.17 -18.54
N THR A 810 -28.58 -2.60 -18.00
CA THR A 810 -28.14 -2.25 -16.64
C THR A 810 -27.75 -0.78 -16.55
N SER A 811 -27.79 -0.22 -15.33
CA SER A 811 -27.31 1.15 -15.05
C SER A 811 -25.89 1.38 -15.57
N ASP A 812 -25.00 0.40 -15.40
CA ASP A 812 -23.60 0.48 -15.83
C ASP A 812 -23.46 0.51 -17.36
N GLN A 813 -24.34 -0.21 -18.09
CA GLN A 813 -24.36 -0.16 -19.55
C GLN A 813 -24.80 1.21 -20.08
N ILE A 814 -25.82 1.84 -19.46
CA ILE A 814 -26.26 3.19 -19.86
C ILE A 814 -25.16 4.21 -19.56
N ILE A 815 -24.53 4.11 -18.38
CA ILE A 815 -23.37 4.93 -18.02
C ILE A 815 -22.28 4.76 -19.07
N SER A 816 -21.92 3.52 -19.42
CA SER A 816 -20.90 3.21 -20.44
C SER A 816 -21.23 3.82 -21.80
N ILE A 817 -22.47 3.68 -22.27
CA ILE A 817 -22.94 4.25 -23.56
C ILE A 817 -22.72 5.77 -23.62
N ILE A 818 -23.06 6.49 -22.55
CA ILE A 818 -22.88 7.95 -22.46
C ILE A 818 -21.39 8.29 -22.29
N TRP A 819 -20.69 7.59 -21.40
CA TRP A 819 -19.30 7.90 -21.10
C TRP A 819 -18.37 7.62 -22.27
N LYS A 820 -18.64 6.57 -23.06
CA LYS A 820 -17.90 6.27 -24.29
C LYS A 820 -18.00 7.42 -25.29
N ARG A 821 -19.19 8.00 -25.46
CA ARG A 821 -19.38 9.21 -26.29
C ARG A 821 -18.63 10.41 -25.75
N ASN A 822 -18.63 10.63 -24.43
CA ASN A 822 -17.87 11.71 -23.81
C ASN A 822 -16.35 11.53 -23.93
N ARG A 823 -15.86 10.29 -23.84
CA ARG A 823 -14.44 9.97 -24.05
C ARG A 823 -14.04 10.29 -25.49
N ILE A 824 -14.84 9.84 -26.46
CA ILE A 824 -14.61 10.07 -27.89
C ILE A 824 -14.71 11.57 -28.26
N SER A 825 -15.57 12.35 -27.60
CA SER A 825 -15.70 13.78 -27.87
C SER A 825 -14.45 14.58 -27.49
N GLY A 826 -13.68 14.09 -26.52
CA GLY A 826 -12.48 14.74 -25.99
C GLY A 826 -12.76 15.89 -25.02
N PHE A 827 -14.01 16.18 -24.68
CA PHE A 827 -14.37 17.22 -23.71
C PHE A 827 -14.21 16.75 -22.26
N LYS A 828 -13.71 17.64 -21.39
CA LYS A 828 -13.70 17.42 -19.94
C LYS A 828 -15.10 17.65 -19.37
N ILE A 829 -15.71 16.60 -18.84
CA ILE A 829 -17.05 16.69 -18.26
C ILE A 829 -16.95 17.12 -16.80
N GLN A 830 -17.60 18.22 -16.44
CA GLN A 830 -17.71 18.71 -15.07
C GLN A 830 -19.18 18.70 -14.63
N PHE A 831 -19.46 18.22 -13.43
CA PHE A 831 -20.80 18.26 -12.86
C PHE A 831 -20.96 19.48 -11.95
N GLU A 832 -22.03 20.23 -12.16
CA GLU A 832 -22.41 21.35 -11.30
C GLU A 832 -23.03 20.83 -9.99
N THR A 833 -22.75 21.52 -8.89
CA THR A 833 -23.35 21.21 -7.58
C THR A 833 -24.71 21.91 -7.46
N ASP A 834 -25.76 21.19 -7.04
CA ASP A 834 -27.03 21.81 -6.65
C ASP A 834 -26.94 22.44 -5.25
N ALA A 835 -27.71 23.52 -5.04
CA ALA A 835 -27.78 24.23 -3.75
C ALA A 835 -28.04 23.32 -2.54
N GLY A 836 -28.76 22.20 -2.72
CA GLY A 836 -29.00 21.21 -1.67
C GLY A 836 -27.78 20.32 -1.35
N SER A 837 -26.98 19.92 -2.33
CA SER A 837 -25.76 19.11 -2.09
C SER A 837 -24.60 19.96 -1.61
N ALA A 838 -24.59 21.24 -2.00
CA ALA A 838 -23.59 22.21 -1.53
C ALA A 838 -23.60 22.35 0.00
N ASP A 839 -24.72 22.08 0.68
CA ASP A 839 -24.85 22.17 2.14
C ASP A 839 -24.65 20.85 2.90
N ASP A 840 -24.40 19.72 2.22
CA ASP A 840 -24.10 18.47 2.88
C ASP A 840 -22.70 18.52 3.54
N LYS A 841 -22.65 18.32 4.86
CA LYS A 841 -21.40 18.30 5.64
C LYS A 841 -20.42 17.22 5.18
N LYS A 842 -20.90 16.13 4.58
CA LYS A 842 -20.03 15.08 4.00
C LYS A 842 -19.43 15.54 2.68
N PHE A 843 -20.17 16.29 1.87
CA PHE A 843 -19.71 16.80 0.58
C PHE A 843 -18.61 17.85 0.74
N LYS A 844 -18.75 18.81 1.68
CA LYS A 844 -17.74 19.85 1.97
C LYS A 844 -16.38 19.32 2.46
N LYS A 845 -16.31 18.07 2.92
CA LYS A 845 -15.07 17.44 3.41
C LYS A 845 -14.29 16.69 2.33
N LEU A 846 -14.90 16.44 1.17
CA LEU A 846 -14.29 15.73 0.05
C LEU A 846 -13.40 16.70 -0.75
N ASN A 847 -12.33 16.18 -1.35
CA ASN A 847 -11.53 16.95 -2.30
C ASN A 847 -12.30 17.15 -3.63
N GLU A 848 -11.83 18.03 -4.51
CA GLU A 848 -12.54 18.36 -5.77
C GLU A 848 -12.80 17.14 -6.66
N ALA A 849 -11.84 16.21 -6.73
CA ALA A 849 -11.97 14.98 -7.53
C ALA A 849 -13.05 14.05 -6.96
N GLU A 850 -13.08 13.87 -5.64
CA GLU A 850 -14.08 13.08 -4.92
C GLU A 850 -15.48 13.70 -5.00
N GLN A 851 -15.56 15.04 -4.93
CA GLN A 851 -16.81 15.77 -5.12
C GLN A 851 -17.39 15.53 -6.52
N GLN A 852 -16.56 15.62 -7.56
CA GLN A 852 -16.98 15.32 -8.94
C GLN A 852 -17.45 13.87 -9.11
N GLN A 853 -16.75 12.90 -8.49
CA GLN A 853 -17.16 11.50 -8.54
C GLN A 853 -18.51 11.27 -7.84
N TRP A 854 -18.76 11.95 -6.73
CA TRP A 854 -20.02 11.89 -6.02
C TRP A 854 -21.18 12.47 -6.85
N LEU A 855 -20.98 13.66 -7.45
CA LEU A 855 -21.97 14.30 -8.31
C LEU A 855 -22.29 13.44 -9.55
N LYS A 856 -21.27 12.89 -10.19
CA LYS A 856 -21.42 11.94 -11.30
C LYS A 856 -22.32 10.77 -10.91
N LYS A 857 -22.04 10.14 -9.76
CA LYS A 857 -22.81 8.98 -9.29
C LYS A 857 -24.27 9.34 -9.00
N LYS A 858 -24.50 10.51 -8.38
CA LYS A 858 -25.86 11.02 -8.12
C LYS A 858 -26.61 11.25 -9.43
N PHE A 859 -26.01 11.98 -10.37
CA PHE A 859 -26.60 12.27 -11.67
C PHE A 859 -27.02 10.99 -12.41
N PHE A 860 -26.11 10.02 -12.57
CA PHE A 860 -26.42 8.80 -13.30
C PHE A 860 -27.43 7.90 -12.58
N SER A 861 -27.47 7.94 -11.24
CA SER A 861 -28.52 7.25 -10.47
C SER A 861 -29.91 7.81 -10.80
N GLU A 862 -30.04 9.13 -10.87
CA GLU A 862 -31.30 9.81 -11.20
C GLU A 862 -31.70 9.59 -12.67
N LEU A 863 -30.75 9.75 -13.61
CA LEU A 863 -30.96 9.50 -15.03
C LEU A 863 -31.40 8.06 -15.29
N ASN A 864 -30.72 7.06 -14.72
CA ASN A 864 -31.04 5.65 -14.93
C ASN A 864 -32.41 5.28 -14.35
N SER A 865 -32.76 5.83 -13.19
CA SER A 865 -34.08 5.67 -12.58
C SER A 865 -35.21 6.20 -13.47
N PHE A 866 -34.95 7.31 -14.17
CA PHE A 866 -35.91 7.92 -15.10
C PHE A 866 -35.97 7.21 -16.47
N ALA A 867 -34.81 6.94 -17.09
CA ALA A 867 -34.74 6.38 -18.44
C ALA A 867 -35.20 4.92 -18.50
N GLN A 868 -35.10 4.16 -17.40
CA GLN A 868 -35.54 2.76 -17.27
C GLN A 868 -35.13 1.90 -18.48
N SER A 869 -33.85 1.97 -18.86
CA SER A 869 -33.25 1.23 -19.99
C SER A 869 -33.61 1.69 -21.40
N ASN A 870 -34.30 2.82 -21.58
CA ASN A 870 -34.46 3.45 -22.90
C ASN A 870 -33.22 4.29 -23.25
N ILE A 871 -32.44 3.83 -24.23
CA ILE A 871 -31.15 4.42 -24.60
C ILE A 871 -31.34 5.83 -25.14
N SER A 872 -32.24 6.03 -26.09
CA SER A 872 -32.49 7.34 -26.70
C SER A 872 -32.95 8.36 -25.67
N LEU A 873 -33.80 7.97 -24.71
CA LEU A 873 -34.23 8.84 -23.63
C LEU A 873 -33.05 9.25 -22.73
N ALA A 874 -32.19 8.29 -22.35
CA ALA A 874 -30.99 8.58 -21.57
C ALA A 874 -30.06 9.56 -22.30
N LEU A 875 -29.86 9.37 -23.62
CA LEU A 875 -29.04 10.26 -24.45
C LEU A 875 -29.64 11.66 -24.60
N ILE A 876 -30.96 11.78 -24.81
CA ILE A 876 -31.66 13.07 -24.85
C ILE A 876 -31.45 13.80 -23.52
N TYR A 877 -31.77 13.17 -22.40
CA TYR A 877 -31.71 13.84 -21.11
C TYR A 877 -30.29 14.14 -20.65
N TRP A 878 -29.31 13.34 -21.06
CA TRP A 878 -27.90 13.71 -20.94
C TRP A 878 -27.61 15.02 -21.68
N LEU A 879 -28.00 15.10 -22.96
CA LEU A 879 -27.77 16.27 -23.80
C LEU A 879 -28.45 17.52 -23.21
N LEU A 880 -29.70 17.41 -22.78
CA LEU A 880 -30.49 18.48 -22.16
C LEU A 880 -29.96 18.92 -20.79
N SER A 881 -29.15 18.10 -20.13
CA SER A 881 -28.51 18.46 -18.86
C SER A 881 -27.25 19.31 -19.08
N THR A 882 -26.82 19.52 -20.32
CA THR A 882 -25.69 20.40 -20.64
C THR A 882 -26.08 21.86 -20.43
N LYS A 883 -25.35 22.59 -19.59
CA LYS A 883 -25.60 24.01 -19.31
C LYS A 883 -24.67 24.94 -20.07
N GLU A 884 -23.37 24.70 -19.90
CA GLU A 884 -22.31 25.54 -20.44
C GLU A 884 -21.32 24.67 -21.20
N VAL A 885 -20.83 25.21 -22.30
CA VAL A 885 -19.77 24.61 -23.10
C VAL A 885 -18.68 25.65 -23.24
N ASP A 886 -17.49 25.28 -22.81
CA ASP A 886 -16.24 26.01 -22.98
C ASP A 886 -15.38 25.31 -24.06
N ASP A 887 -14.26 25.93 -24.46
CA ASP A 887 -13.39 25.43 -25.54
C ASP A 887 -12.86 24.01 -25.29
N SER A 888 -12.77 23.57 -24.03
CA SER A 888 -12.24 22.25 -23.64
C SER A 888 -13.12 21.47 -22.64
N SER A 889 -14.19 22.07 -22.12
CA SER A 889 -15.00 21.46 -21.05
C SER A 889 -16.50 21.63 -21.26
N ILE A 890 -17.27 20.68 -20.74
CA ILE A 890 -18.73 20.70 -20.73
C ILE A 890 -19.22 20.60 -19.30
N THR A 891 -19.98 21.61 -18.88
CA THR A 891 -20.61 21.64 -17.56
C THR A 891 -22.01 21.03 -17.65
N VAL A 892 -22.20 19.93 -16.94
CA VAL A 892 -23.45 19.19 -16.83
C VAL A 892 -24.14 19.59 -15.54
N GLY A 893 -25.33 20.17 -15.67
CA GLY A 893 -26.18 20.52 -14.53
C GLY A 893 -26.78 19.29 -13.85
N THR A 894 -27.48 19.51 -12.74
CA THR A 894 -28.21 18.44 -12.07
C THR A 894 -29.37 17.92 -12.91
N PHE A 895 -29.61 16.61 -12.83
CA PHE A 895 -30.69 15.97 -13.58
C PHE A 895 -32.04 16.50 -13.07
N LYS A 896 -32.74 17.25 -13.93
CA LYS A 896 -34.08 17.74 -13.63
C LYS A 896 -35.10 16.72 -14.12
N LYS A 897 -35.64 15.94 -13.18
CA LYS A 897 -36.75 15.03 -13.50
C LYS A 897 -37.95 15.85 -14.02
N PRO A 898 -38.44 15.58 -15.24
CA PRO A 898 -39.60 16.27 -15.76
C PRO A 898 -40.83 15.95 -14.91
N ASN A 899 -41.57 16.99 -14.50
CA ASN A 899 -42.80 16.83 -13.75
C ASN A 899 -43.97 16.53 -14.69
N LEU A 900 -44.13 15.27 -15.11
CA LEU A 900 -45.18 14.86 -16.05
C LEU A 900 -46.44 14.35 -15.33
N ASN A 901 -46.73 14.85 -14.13
CA ASN A 901 -47.91 14.47 -13.36
C ASN A 901 -49.23 14.72 -14.13
N PHE A 902 -49.24 15.63 -15.11
CA PHE A 902 -50.42 15.90 -15.94
C PHE A 902 -50.90 14.66 -16.73
N LEU A 903 -50.01 13.73 -17.09
CA LEU A 903 -50.39 12.50 -17.81
C LEU A 903 -51.33 11.61 -16.98
N THR A 904 -51.25 11.68 -15.65
CA THR A 904 -52.13 10.91 -14.75
C THR A 904 -53.57 11.43 -14.72
N VAL A 905 -53.79 12.66 -15.19
CA VAL A 905 -55.08 13.36 -15.20
C VAL A 905 -55.77 13.29 -16.57
N LEU A 906 -55.14 12.67 -17.58
CA LEU A 906 -55.72 12.51 -18.91
C LEU A 906 -57.04 11.72 -18.87
N ALA A 907 -58.00 12.17 -19.69
CA ALA A 907 -59.26 11.47 -19.89
C ALA A 907 -59.04 10.12 -20.63
N MET A 908 -59.96 9.17 -20.41
CA MET A 908 -59.80 7.78 -20.88
C MET A 908 -59.76 7.66 -22.41
N ASP A 909 -60.48 8.51 -23.13
CA ASP A 909 -60.46 8.62 -24.59
C ASP A 909 -59.05 8.94 -25.12
N LYS A 910 -58.37 9.92 -24.51
CA LYS A 910 -56.96 10.24 -24.79
C LYS A 910 -56.05 9.05 -24.47
N ILE A 911 -56.27 8.37 -23.34
CA ILE A 911 -55.47 7.20 -22.94
C ILE A 911 -55.62 6.05 -23.95
N TYR A 912 -56.83 5.79 -24.44
CA TYR A 912 -57.06 4.77 -25.47
C TYR A 912 -56.40 5.14 -26.81
N ALA A 913 -56.39 6.42 -27.19
CA ALA A 913 -55.64 6.88 -28.35
C ALA A 913 -54.15 6.62 -28.18
N LEU A 914 -53.56 6.98 -27.03
CA LEU A 914 -52.14 6.70 -26.74
C LEU A 914 -51.82 5.20 -26.80
N HIS A 915 -52.72 4.35 -26.27
CA HIS A 915 -52.56 2.90 -26.35
C HIS A 915 -52.54 2.41 -27.80
N ALA A 916 -53.47 2.86 -28.64
CA ALA A 916 -53.51 2.51 -30.05
C ALA A 916 -52.24 2.96 -30.80
N LEU A 917 -51.75 4.17 -30.50
CA LEU A 917 -50.51 4.68 -31.10
C LEU A 917 -49.26 3.89 -30.66
N ILE A 918 -49.19 3.42 -29.42
CA ILE A 918 -48.11 2.53 -28.96
C ILE A 918 -48.17 1.17 -29.67
N LEU A 919 -49.36 0.56 -29.79
CA LEU A 919 -49.51 -0.76 -30.39
C LEU A 919 -49.14 -0.80 -31.87
N HIS A 920 -49.41 0.28 -32.59
CA HIS A 920 -49.20 0.40 -34.03
C HIS A 920 -47.95 1.19 -34.41
N ASP A 921 -47.23 1.74 -33.42
CA ASP A 921 -46.05 2.59 -33.64
C ASP A 921 -46.34 3.78 -34.56
N GLY A 922 -47.52 4.38 -34.35
CA GLY A 922 -48.05 5.48 -35.14
C GLY A 922 -49.26 5.10 -35.99
N LEU A 923 -50.18 6.05 -36.19
CA LEU A 923 -51.38 5.88 -37.03
C LEU A 923 -51.76 7.20 -37.71
N THR A 924 -52.38 7.13 -38.88
CA THR A 924 -53.11 8.28 -39.46
C THR A 924 -54.42 8.51 -38.71
N ILE A 925 -55.04 9.67 -38.91
CA ILE A 925 -56.31 10.00 -38.27
C ILE A 925 -57.43 9.01 -38.66
N GLU A 926 -57.47 8.58 -39.92
CA GLU A 926 -58.45 7.61 -40.43
C GLU A 926 -58.24 6.23 -39.80
N GLN A 927 -56.98 5.80 -39.68
CA GLN A 927 -56.65 4.51 -39.09
C GLN A 927 -56.95 4.51 -37.58
N LEU A 928 -56.64 5.60 -36.88
CA LEU A 928 -56.95 5.74 -35.46
C LEU A 928 -58.46 5.71 -35.21
N ALA A 929 -59.24 6.41 -36.05
CA ALA A 929 -60.70 6.40 -35.99
C ALA A 929 -61.27 4.98 -36.16
N GLN A 930 -60.70 4.20 -37.09
CA GLN A 930 -61.06 2.79 -37.30
C GLN A 930 -60.70 1.91 -36.09
N VAL A 931 -59.49 2.07 -35.52
CA VAL A 931 -59.02 1.27 -34.38
C VAL A 931 -59.78 1.58 -33.09
N LEU A 932 -60.18 2.84 -32.89
CA LEU A 932 -60.97 3.26 -31.72
C LEU A 932 -62.49 3.10 -31.92
N ASN A 933 -62.93 2.82 -33.15
CA ASN A 933 -64.33 2.77 -33.56
C ASN A 933 -65.08 4.08 -33.22
N VAL A 934 -64.52 5.22 -33.62
CA VAL A 934 -65.07 6.56 -33.43
C VAL A 934 -65.08 7.36 -34.74
N THR A 935 -65.76 8.50 -34.77
CA THR A 935 -65.75 9.37 -35.95
C THR A 935 -64.38 10.05 -36.12
N VAL A 936 -63.99 10.32 -37.38
CA VAL A 936 -62.75 11.05 -37.72
C VAL A 936 -62.67 12.38 -36.99
N LYS A 937 -63.79 13.12 -36.90
CA LYS A 937 -63.87 14.41 -36.21
C LYS A 937 -63.61 14.30 -34.70
N SER A 938 -64.07 13.23 -34.06
CA SER A 938 -63.75 12.97 -32.65
C SER A 938 -62.26 12.67 -32.45
N CYS A 939 -61.66 11.86 -33.34
CA CYS A 939 -60.21 11.62 -33.34
C CYS A 939 -59.41 12.90 -33.56
N GLU A 940 -59.85 13.79 -34.44
CA GLU A 940 -59.19 15.07 -34.72
C GLU A 940 -59.06 15.91 -33.45
N LEU A 941 -60.14 16.04 -32.68
CA LEU A 941 -60.14 16.79 -31.42
C LEU A 941 -59.21 16.16 -30.36
N ILE A 942 -59.19 14.83 -30.27
CA ILE A 942 -58.30 14.10 -29.36
C ILE A 942 -56.83 14.34 -29.74
N LEU A 943 -56.51 14.18 -31.03
CA LEU A 943 -55.15 14.34 -31.55
C LEU A 943 -54.67 15.78 -31.42
N LEU A 944 -55.51 16.77 -31.75
CA LEU A 944 -55.19 18.19 -31.61
C LEU A 944 -54.85 18.54 -30.16
N ALA A 945 -55.67 18.10 -29.20
CA ALA A 945 -55.38 18.33 -27.79
C ALA A 945 -54.05 17.68 -27.36
N LEU A 946 -53.78 16.45 -27.79
CA LEU A 946 -52.55 15.75 -27.46
C LEU A 946 -51.29 16.35 -28.14
N LEU A 947 -51.44 16.98 -29.31
CA LEU A 947 -50.37 17.72 -30.00
C LEU A 947 -50.07 19.05 -29.30
N GLU A 948 -51.10 19.81 -28.94
CA GLU A 948 -50.92 21.08 -28.18
C GLU A 948 -50.26 20.84 -26.82
N ASP A 949 -50.61 19.71 -26.18
CA ASP A 949 -50.00 19.24 -24.93
C ASP A 949 -48.56 18.71 -25.12
N GLY A 950 -48.04 18.65 -26.35
CA GLY A 950 -46.69 18.16 -26.69
C GLY A 950 -46.49 16.65 -26.51
N ILE A 951 -47.58 15.90 -26.27
CA ILE A 951 -47.56 14.44 -26.04
C ILE A 951 -47.34 13.68 -27.34
N LEU A 952 -47.86 14.22 -28.44
CA LEU A 952 -47.71 13.66 -29.78
C LEU A 952 -46.82 14.52 -30.66
N VAL A 953 -46.26 13.88 -31.67
CA VAL A 953 -45.58 14.51 -32.81
C VAL A 953 -46.23 14.02 -34.10
N LYS A 954 -46.37 14.90 -35.09
CA LYS A 954 -46.83 14.52 -36.44
C LYS A 954 -45.60 14.35 -37.33
N THR A 955 -45.44 13.17 -37.92
CA THR A 955 -44.38 12.87 -38.91
C THR A 955 -45.04 12.45 -40.21
N HIS A 956 -44.80 13.20 -41.29
CA HIS A 956 -45.55 13.10 -42.54
C HIS A 956 -47.07 13.24 -42.29
N GLU A 957 -47.81 12.12 -42.31
CA GLU A 957 -49.25 12.05 -42.05
C GLU A 957 -49.62 11.17 -40.83
N ALA A 958 -48.63 10.58 -40.15
CA ALA A 958 -48.86 9.73 -38.99
C ALA A 958 -48.64 10.51 -37.68
N TYR A 959 -49.49 10.23 -36.70
CA TYR A 959 -49.35 10.71 -35.34
C TYR A 959 -48.58 9.68 -34.53
N MET A 960 -47.53 10.11 -33.83
CA MET A 960 -46.69 9.26 -33.01
C MET A 960 -46.52 9.85 -31.62
N ILE A 961 -46.17 9.02 -30.64
CA ILE A 961 -45.84 9.49 -29.29
C ILE A 961 -44.51 10.21 -29.32
N ASN A 962 -44.45 11.40 -28.73
CA ASN A 962 -43.21 12.16 -28.59
C ASN A 962 -42.20 11.35 -27.76
N PRO A 963 -40.96 11.11 -28.26
CA PRO A 963 -39.94 10.34 -27.55
C PRO A 963 -39.69 10.79 -26.11
N ILE A 964 -39.81 12.09 -25.83
CA ILE A 964 -39.55 12.68 -24.50
C ILE A 964 -40.54 12.21 -23.44
N VAL A 965 -41.81 11.97 -23.82
CA VAL A 965 -42.85 11.50 -22.89
C VAL A 965 -43.13 10.00 -23.00
N TYR A 966 -42.44 9.29 -23.90
CA TYR A 966 -42.69 7.88 -24.23
C TYR A 966 -42.74 7.00 -22.97
N ARG A 967 -41.72 7.09 -22.10
CA ARG A 967 -41.64 6.23 -20.91
C ARG A 967 -42.77 6.50 -19.91
N ASN A 968 -43.15 7.75 -19.75
CA ASN A 968 -44.24 8.13 -18.88
C ASN A 968 -45.59 7.64 -19.43
N THR A 969 -45.78 7.68 -20.75
CA THR A 969 -46.95 7.09 -21.40
C THR A 969 -47.01 5.58 -21.18
N ILE A 970 -45.89 4.87 -21.31
CA ILE A 970 -45.81 3.43 -20.99
C ILE A 970 -46.18 3.17 -19.52
N SER A 971 -45.59 3.92 -18.59
CA SER A 971 -45.88 3.79 -17.15
C SER A 971 -47.36 4.05 -16.84
N LEU A 972 -47.95 5.08 -17.46
CA LEU A 972 -49.38 5.37 -17.39
C LEU A 972 -50.21 4.19 -17.88
N LEU A 973 -49.91 3.66 -19.07
CA LEU A 973 -50.65 2.53 -19.64
C LEU A 973 -50.52 1.25 -18.79
N LYS A 974 -49.34 0.98 -18.21
CA LYS A 974 -49.13 -0.12 -17.24
C LYS A 974 -49.93 0.08 -15.96
N SER A 975 -49.92 1.29 -15.39
CA SER A 975 -50.70 1.62 -14.18
C SER A 975 -52.21 1.45 -14.36
N ARG A 976 -52.68 1.54 -15.62
CA ARG A 976 -54.07 1.34 -16.02
C ARG A 976 -54.35 -0.09 -16.54
N ASN A 977 -53.37 -0.99 -16.46
CA ASN A 977 -53.45 -2.37 -16.97
C ASN A 977 -53.82 -2.49 -18.45
N LEU A 978 -53.44 -1.52 -19.28
CA LEU A 978 -53.69 -1.55 -20.74
C LEU A 978 -52.56 -2.26 -21.50
N ILE A 979 -51.34 -2.21 -20.97
CA ILE A 979 -50.17 -2.94 -21.47
C ILE A 979 -49.48 -3.62 -20.27
N HIS A 980 -48.72 -4.69 -20.54
CA HIS A 980 -48.05 -5.49 -19.52
C HIS A 980 -46.54 -5.34 -19.60
#